data_AF-A0A318MNL3-F1
#
_entry.id   AF-A0A318MNL3-F1
#
_cell.length_a   1.000
_cell.length_b   1.000
_cell.length_c   1.000
_cell.angle_alpha   90.00
_cell.angle_beta   90.00
_cell.angle_gamma   90.00
#
_symmetry.space_group_name_H-M   'P 1'
#
loop_
_entity.id
_entity.type
_entity.pdbx_description
1 polymer ?
#
loop_
_entity_poly.entity_id
_entity_poly.type
_entity_poly.pdbx_seq_one_letter_code
_entity_poly.pdbx_strand_id
1 'polypeptide(L)'
;MFIPRYYEDPATLHVGTEPNRAYYVPAGAPMDLRGDLRRRSDRYLDLDGDWDFRYYASIDQLDAEVQSAIEAEDPVFFEGDYSPSGDAGRGVYKPIHVPGVWQTQGYDNPQYTNVRYPFPFDPPRVPADNPCGIYLRAFDYEPDPSAPRALLNFEGVDSCFYLWVNGDLIGYSQVSHATSEFDVTDHLRQGRNQLAVLVLKWCDGSYLEDQDKFRMSGIFRDVYILRRPKARLRDWFVHTDLDENMDHACVTVDLDPTGVSGHDDAALDIQALLNDPDGVEVARAELTGCKEHAQFVLKVNHPHLWNAEDPELYRLTLSTRASTSDAGDSNEPIPGEHPDEVITEYIGLRTISVDGQVVKVNGSSIKIHGVNRHDGDPRTGFAIDQKQIMRDLTLMKEHNVNAIRTSHYPNSPQYYALYDQLGFYLIAEADLETHGIETLYHSPEWKEPDYWNGRITDEPRFTKAIVDRVQRSVERDKNHPSILIWSMGNESGYGCGIEAALAWTKSRDPSRLTHYESAIHGSPRKDLDYSNLDITSRMYPSIKKIEDYFTPEGPHGISSHGDDGDGGRKPYFLCEYCHAMGLGPGDLEDYFRVIQAHPGLLGGCIWEWADHAIDQGRDRKGHRIYAYGGDHGEYPHDANFCMDGLVYPDRRPHTGLREFKNVFRPARLVGYNSQTKLLTLHNYLDFTFLDEYLSLTWTLLCDGEPVASGTPELDRGTGLHIAPHAEGTVGLPPMDPPEHGRLTLLVEYILAKTDPVLPQGHSLGFDQLEAADMGMPERPNGVARVISADPGSGARGAHRPVVRQTDTRFDVEGSDWRYVFNRRTGMVESMSIDNRSLLTAPMEVNLWRAPIDNDAIIKEEWRKAEYDRASTRALSCQLQTDQDRGLTTIKAALSVVAPSIQPMGSILATWALSDQGGLDLKMELHRDPEFPYLPRFGLRLFLPKSLQRVTYCGYGPYESYRDMHRASHYGVFRDTASGMVEHYLRPQENGSHYGCDYVLVEDDCSLLQAAGDGPISFNCSPYTQEELTAKGHDHELEECGSTVLCLDYATSGVGSNSCGPELDPAYRLNETDLVFGLHLRVRSK
;
A
#
# COMPACT_ATOMS: atom_id res chain seq x y z
N MET A 1 -19.16 24.77 -32.45
CA MET A 1 -19.30 23.78 -31.38
C MET A 1 -20.71 23.25 -31.35
N PHE A 2 -20.86 21.99 -31.77
CA PHE A 2 -22.11 21.26 -31.83
C PHE A 2 -22.67 20.87 -30.45
N ILE A 3 -21.82 20.83 -29.42
CA ILE A 3 -22.22 20.61 -28.01
C ILE A 3 -22.27 21.92 -27.22
N PRO A 4 -23.14 22.01 -26.18
CA PRO A 4 -23.01 23.03 -25.13
C PRO A 4 -21.67 22.86 -24.39
N ARG A 5 -21.02 23.96 -23.98
CA ARG A 5 -19.72 23.92 -23.27
C ARG A 5 -19.86 23.73 -21.75
N TYR A 6 -20.50 22.65 -21.32
CA TYR A 6 -20.62 22.32 -19.90
C TYR A 6 -19.28 21.97 -19.25
N TYR A 7 -18.35 21.37 -20.00
CA TYR A 7 -17.01 20.98 -19.55
C TYR A 7 -16.05 22.13 -19.17
N GLU A 8 -16.49 23.40 -19.31
CA GLU A 8 -15.79 24.59 -18.83
C GLU A 8 -16.74 25.53 -18.05
N ASP A 9 -17.87 25.01 -17.53
CA ASP A 9 -18.89 25.77 -16.80
C ASP A 9 -19.08 25.21 -15.38
N PRO A 10 -18.40 25.78 -14.36
CA PRO A 10 -18.45 25.27 -12.99
C PRO A 10 -19.82 25.42 -12.33
N ALA A 11 -20.78 26.12 -12.96
CA ALA A 11 -22.16 26.18 -12.47
C ALA A 11 -22.98 24.93 -12.86
N THR A 12 -22.59 24.23 -13.94
CA THR A 12 -23.33 23.12 -14.56
C THR A 12 -22.57 21.81 -14.41
N LEU A 13 -22.77 21.14 -13.28
CA LEU A 13 -22.09 19.87 -12.97
C LEU A 13 -22.71 18.67 -13.69
N HIS A 14 -24.04 18.64 -13.75
CA HIS A 14 -24.82 17.54 -14.33
C HIS A 14 -26.05 18.07 -15.04
N VAL A 15 -26.43 17.42 -16.13
CA VAL A 15 -27.63 17.71 -16.93
C VAL A 15 -28.32 16.38 -17.20
N GLY A 16 -29.61 16.29 -16.89
CA GLY A 16 -30.42 15.10 -17.16
C GLY A 16 -30.18 13.90 -16.22
N THR A 17 -29.31 14.02 -15.21
CA THR A 17 -29.07 12.94 -14.25
C THR A 17 -30.17 12.88 -13.18
N GLU A 18 -30.51 11.67 -12.76
CA GLU A 18 -31.35 11.41 -11.59
C GLU A 18 -30.64 11.88 -10.30
N PRO A 19 -31.36 12.23 -9.22
CA PRO A 19 -30.73 12.65 -7.98
C PRO A 19 -30.02 11.49 -7.26
N ASN A 20 -28.93 11.79 -6.55
CA ASN A 20 -28.15 10.82 -5.78
C ASN A 20 -29.02 9.94 -4.87
N ARG A 21 -28.64 8.66 -4.75
CA ARG A 21 -29.29 7.61 -3.96
C ARG A 21 -28.26 6.57 -3.52
N ALA A 22 -28.62 5.70 -2.58
CA ALA A 22 -27.86 4.51 -2.22
C ALA A 22 -27.63 3.63 -3.45
N TYR A 23 -26.49 2.95 -3.47
CA TYR A 23 -26.17 1.99 -4.51
C TYR A 23 -26.93 0.68 -4.33
N TYR A 24 -27.55 0.20 -5.41
CA TYR A 24 -28.21 -1.10 -5.46
C TYR A 24 -28.58 -1.50 -6.88
N VAL A 25 -28.74 -2.82 -7.07
CA VAL A 25 -29.41 -3.41 -8.23
C VAL A 25 -30.70 -4.09 -7.73
N PRO A 26 -31.90 -3.68 -8.19
CA PRO A 26 -33.15 -4.32 -7.81
C PRO A 26 -33.31 -5.68 -8.51
N ALA A 27 -34.26 -6.50 -8.06
CA ALA A 27 -34.68 -7.75 -8.70
C ALA A 27 -36.20 -7.94 -8.62
N GLY A 28 -36.76 -8.88 -9.39
CA GLY A 28 -38.17 -9.29 -9.25
C GLY A 28 -38.45 -10.20 -8.03
N ALA A 29 -37.40 -10.74 -7.40
CA ALA A 29 -37.49 -11.62 -6.24
C ALA A 29 -36.24 -11.50 -5.33
N PRO A 30 -36.32 -11.91 -4.05
CA PRO A 30 -35.15 -11.88 -3.16
C PRO A 30 -33.99 -12.76 -3.68
N MET A 31 -32.79 -12.20 -3.76
CA MET A 31 -31.57 -12.90 -4.17
C MET A 31 -30.30 -12.16 -3.72
N ASP A 32 -29.18 -12.88 -3.64
CA ASP A 32 -27.87 -12.29 -3.37
C ASP A 32 -27.28 -11.69 -4.65
N LEU A 33 -26.97 -10.40 -4.60
CA LEU A 33 -26.46 -9.59 -5.71
C LEU A 33 -25.10 -8.94 -5.39
N ARG A 34 -24.41 -9.38 -4.33
CA ARG A 34 -23.09 -8.81 -3.96
C ARG A 34 -22.03 -9.04 -5.03
N GLY A 35 -21.22 -8.01 -5.29
CA GLY A 35 -20.21 -8.05 -6.35
C GLY A 35 -20.81 -8.31 -7.73
N ASP A 36 -20.15 -9.17 -8.51
CA ASP A 36 -20.54 -9.54 -9.88
C ASP A 36 -21.85 -10.33 -9.95
N LEU A 37 -22.36 -10.83 -8.81
CA LEU A 37 -23.67 -11.50 -8.77
C LEU A 37 -24.81 -10.56 -9.17
N ARG A 38 -24.62 -9.24 -9.08
CA ARG A 38 -25.58 -8.21 -9.52
C ARG A 38 -26.12 -8.44 -10.94
N ARG A 39 -25.28 -8.96 -11.84
CA ARG A 39 -25.63 -9.22 -13.25
C ARG A 39 -26.66 -10.35 -13.42
N ARG A 40 -26.99 -11.09 -12.35
CA ARG A 40 -28.03 -12.14 -12.35
C ARG A 40 -29.45 -11.59 -12.18
N SER A 41 -29.58 -10.33 -11.80
CA SER A 41 -30.90 -9.71 -11.67
C SER A 41 -31.63 -9.69 -13.02
N ASP A 42 -32.91 -10.05 -12.99
CA ASP A 42 -33.83 -9.91 -14.12
C ASP A 42 -34.14 -8.45 -14.49
N ARG A 43 -33.76 -7.52 -13.62
CA ARG A 43 -33.88 -6.07 -13.83
C ARG A 43 -32.60 -5.44 -14.41
N TYR A 44 -31.53 -6.21 -14.56
CA TYR A 44 -30.23 -5.72 -15.03
C TYR A 44 -30.05 -6.04 -16.52
N LEU A 45 -30.00 -5.01 -17.37
CA LEU A 45 -29.63 -5.14 -18.79
C LEU A 45 -28.19 -4.66 -18.97
N ASP A 46 -27.28 -5.61 -19.12
CA ASP A 46 -25.86 -5.39 -19.31
C ASP A 46 -25.55 -4.72 -20.67
N LEU A 47 -24.77 -3.64 -20.65
CA LEU A 47 -24.31 -2.96 -21.85
C LEU A 47 -22.79 -2.99 -22.02
N ASP A 48 -22.08 -3.69 -21.14
CA ASP A 48 -20.63 -3.90 -21.27
C ASP A 48 -20.28 -4.74 -22.52
N GLY A 49 -18.98 -4.81 -22.78
CA GLY A 49 -18.37 -5.49 -23.92
C GLY A 49 -17.88 -4.52 -24.98
N ASP A 50 -17.85 -4.97 -26.23
CA ASP A 50 -17.24 -4.20 -27.31
C ASP A 50 -18.18 -3.11 -27.85
N TRP A 51 -17.70 -1.87 -27.88
CA TRP A 51 -18.38 -0.71 -28.45
C TRP A 51 -17.62 -0.23 -29.69
N ASP A 52 -18.32 0.37 -30.65
CA ASP A 52 -17.68 1.03 -31.78
C ASP A 52 -17.05 2.34 -31.30
N PHE A 53 -15.74 2.51 -31.50
CA PHE A 53 -15.00 3.62 -30.93
C PHE A 53 -14.17 4.40 -31.95
N ARG A 54 -14.10 5.71 -31.74
CA ARG A 54 -13.26 6.60 -32.51
C ARG A 54 -12.64 7.68 -31.64
N TYR A 55 -11.30 7.76 -31.68
CA TYR A 55 -10.49 8.74 -30.96
C TYR A 55 -10.20 9.97 -31.81
N TYR A 56 -10.23 11.15 -31.19
CA TYR A 56 -9.82 12.42 -31.76
C TYR A 56 -8.79 13.08 -30.85
N ALA A 57 -7.75 13.67 -31.46
CA ALA A 57 -6.71 14.38 -30.70
C ALA A 57 -7.19 15.72 -30.12
N SER A 58 -8.32 16.25 -30.61
CA SER A 58 -8.91 17.50 -30.14
C SER A 58 -10.41 17.54 -30.45
N ILE A 59 -11.21 18.06 -29.53
CA ILE A 59 -12.65 18.31 -29.71
C ILE A 59 -12.95 19.25 -30.89
N ASP A 60 -12.04 20.16 -31.24
CA ASP A 60 -12.19 21.04 -32.40
C ASP A 60 -12.09 20.27 -33.73
N GLN A 61 -11.30 19.19 -33.78
CA GLN A 61 -11.26 18.30 -34.95
C GLN A 61 -12.61 17.60 -35.12
N LEU A 62 -13.20 17.14 -34.02
CA LEU A 62 -14.54 16.56 -34.03
C LEU A 62 -15.60 17.60 -34.42
N ASP A 63 -15.56 18.82 -33.87
CA ASP A 63 -16.50 19.89 -34.25
C ASP A 63 -16.42 20.19 -35.75
N ALA A 64 -15.21 20.30 -36.31
CA ALA A 64 -15.05 20.51 -37.75
C ALA A 64 -15.62 19.35 -38.59
N GLU A 65 -15.44 18.10 -38.15
CA GLU A 65 -16.02 16.93 -38.82
C GLU A 65 -17.56 16.95 -38.76
N VAL A 66 -18.14 17.27 -37.60
CA VAL A 66 -19.59 17.40 -37.41
C VAL A 66 -20.16 18.52 -38.28
N GLN A 67 -19.53 19.71 -38.27
CA GLN A 67 -19.98 20.82 -39.12
C GLN A 67 -19.91 20.44 -40.60
N SER A 68 -18.83 19.78 -41.03
CA SER A 68 -18.70 19.33 -42.41
C SER A 68 -19.74 18.26 -42.79
N ALA A 69 -20.12 17.37 -41.87
CA ALA A 69 -21.19 16.41 -42.10
C ALA A 69 -22.55 17.13 -42.25
N ILE A 70 -22.85 18.06 -41.36
CA ILE A 70 -24.07 18.89 -41.43
C ILE A 70 -24.14 19.69 -42.74
N GLU A 71 -23.05 20.34 -43.16
CA GLU A 71 -22.97 21.09 -44.42
C GLU A 71 -23.15 20.21 -45.66
N ALA A 72 -22.73 18.95 -45.58
CA ALA A 72 -22.85 17.96 -46.65
C ALA A 72 -24.19 17.21 -46.64
N GLU A 73 -25.05 17.44 -45.64
CA GLU A 73 -26.26 16.64 -45.37
C GLU A 73 -25.93 15.14 -45.14
N ASP A 74 -24.74 14.84 -44.60
CA ASP A 74 -24.32 13.50 -44.20
C ASP A 74 -24.72 13.24 -42.73
N PRO A 75 -25.07 11.99 -42.35
CA PRO A 75 -25.42 11.65 -40.97
C PRO A 75 -24.29 11.92 -39.97
N VAL A 76 -24.63 12.48 -38.81
CA VAL A 76 -23.70 12.72 -37.69
C VAL A 76 -23.74 11.57 -36.69
N PHE A 77 -22.62 11.31 -35.99
CA PHE A 77 -22.44 10.16 -35.09
C PHE A 77 -23.52 9.96 -34.02
N PHE A 78 -24.17 11.05 -33.57
CA PHE A 78 -25.21 11.00 -32.54
C PHE A 78 -26.62 10.75 -33.09
N GLU A 79 -26.82 10.72 -34.41
CA GLU A 79 -28.12 10.45 -35.03
C GLU A 79 -28.56 8.98 -34.84
N GLY A 80 -29.87 8.75 -34.64
CA GLY A 80 -30.42 7.45 -34.24
C GLY A 80 -30.40 6.33 -35.29
N ASP A 81 -30.00 6.63 -36.52
CA ASP A 81 -29.76 5.69 -37.62
C ASP A 81 -28.32 5.75 -38.16
N TYR A 82 -27.41 6.43 -37.44
CA TYR A 82 -26.00 6.50 -37.82
C TYR A 82 -25.36 5.11 -37.88
N SER A 83 -24.75 4.78 -39.02
CA SER A 83 -24.01 3.52 -39.19
C SER A 83 -22.51 3.80 -39.32
N PRO A 84 -21.68 3.28 -38.40
CA PRO A 84 -20.22 3.39 -38.48
C PRO A 84 -19.62 2.81 -39.77
N SER A 85 -20.31 1.81 -40.36
CA SER A 85 -19.89 1.15 -41.61
C SER A 85 -20.12 1.98 -42.88
N GLY A 86 -20.93 3.04 -42.80
CA GLY A 86 -21.22 3.96 -43.91
C GLY A 86 -20.20 5.09 -44.07
N ASP A 87 -19.25 5.23 -43.12
CA ASP A 87 -18.25 6.29 -43.08
C ASP A 87 -17.07 6.05 -44.06
N ALA A 88 -17.38 5.88 -45.34
CA ALA A 88 -16.42 5.63 -46.40
C ALA A 88 -15.59 6.89 -46.74
N GLY A 89 -14.77 7.35 -45.80
CA GLY A 89 -13.76 8.38 -46.04
C GLY A 89 -13.41 9.30 -44.88
N ARG A 90 -14.17 9.34 -43.76
CA ARG A 90 -13.90 10.28 -42.66
C ARG A 90 -13.13 9.66 -41.49
N GLY A 91 -13.09 8.34 -41.37
CA GLY A 91 -12.27 7.58 -40.42
C GLY A 91 -12.82 6.16 -40.25
N VAL A 92 -12.15 5.30 -39.47
CA VAL A 92 -12.65 3.92 -39.22
C VAL A 92 -12.88 3.76 -37.73
N TYR A 93 -14.14 3.55 -37.34
CA TYR A 93 -14.50 3.08 -36.00
C TYR A 93 -13.89 1.70 -35.77
N LYS A 94 -13.34 1.49 -34.58
CA LYS A 94 -12.77 0.20 -34.17
C LYS A 94 -13.43 -0.26 -32.88
N PRO A 95 -13.54 -1.57 -32.64
CA PRO A 95 -13.99 -2.07 -31.34
C PRO A 95 -13.10 -1.57 -30.20
N ILE A 96 -13.71 -1.09 -29.12
CA ILE A 96 -13.09 -0.85 -27.81
C ILE A 96 -13.86 -1.62 -26.74
N HIS A 97 -13.17 -2.18 -25.76
CA HIS A 97 -13.80 -2.84 -24.63
C HIS A 97 -14.27 -1.81 -23.59
N VAL A 98 -15.51 -1.95 -23.15
CA VAL A 98 -16.12 -1.20 -22.04
C VAL A 98 -16.57 -2.20 -20.97
N PRO A 99 -16.22 -2.02 -19.68
CA PRO A 99 -15.39 -0.93 -19.15
C PRO A 99 -13.91 -1.03 -19.57
N GLY A 100 -13.27 0.12 -19.72
CA GLY A 100 -11.84 0.22 -20.01
C GLY A 100 -11.38 1.65 -20.26
N VAL A 101 -10.06 1.88 -20.14
CA VAL A 101 -9.41 3.14 -20.50
C VAL A 101 -8.81 3.05 -21.90
N TRP A 102 -8.83 4.13 -22.68
CA TRP A 102 -8.38 4.06 -24.07
C TRP A 102 -6.86 3.92 -24.22
N GLN A 103 -6.09 4.35 -23.21
CA GLN A 103 -4.62 4.29 -23.16
C GLN A 103 -4.09 2.86 -23.18
N THR A 104 -4.72 1.95 -22.42
CA THR A 104 -4.33 0.53 -22.41
C THR A 104 -4.83 -0.24 -23.64
N GLN A 105 -5.74 0.38 -24.42
CA GLN A 105 -6.32 -0.18 -25.64
C GLN A 105 -5.71 0.40 -26.93
N GLY A 106 -4.62 1.17 -26.81
CA GLY A 106 -3.77 1.59 -27.94
C GLY A 106 -4.04 3.00 -28.48
N TYR A 107 -4.70 3.87 -27.72
CA TYR A 107 -4.96 5.27 -28.09
C TYR A 107 -4.34 6.21 -27.06
N ASP A 108 -3.77 7.34 -27.49
CA ASP A 108 -3.07 8.27 -26.57
C ASP A 108 -1.95 7.56 -25.78
N ASN A 109 -1.29 8.26 -24.86
CA ASN A 109 -0.29 7.68 -23.97
C ASN A 109 -0.76 7.77 -22.50
N PRO A 110 -0.46 6.77 -21.66
CA PRO A 110 -0.45 6.94 -20.22
C PRO A 110 0.45 8.11 -19.83
N GLN A 111 0.04 8.91 -18.84
CA GLN A 111 0.88 9.97 -18.28
C GLN A 111 0.88 9.86 -16.76
N TYR A 112 2.05 9.74 -16.16
CA TYR A 112 2.19 9.73 -14.70
C TYR A 112 2.72 11.08 -14.19
N THR A 113 1.95 11.75 -13.34
CA THR A 113 2.34 12.97 -12.62
C THR A 113 1.85 12.87 -11.18
N ASN A 114 2.70 13.28 -10.25
CA ASN A 114 2.32 13.44 -8.84
C ASN A 114 1.56 14.78 -8.69
N VAL A 115 2.26 15.83 -8.26
CA VAL A 115 1.62 17.12 -7.92
C VAL A 115 1.25 17.96 -9.15
N ARG A 116 2.02 17.90 -10.23
CA ARG A 116 1.87 18.89 -11.31
C ARG A 116 0.68 18.56 -12.21
N TYR A 117 -0.27 19.49 -12.32
CA TYR A 117 -1.30 19.42 -13.36
C TYR A 117 -0.68 19.13 -14.74
N PRO A 118 -1.19 18.12 -15.48
CA PRO A 118 -0.66 17.75 -16.80
C PRO A 118 -1.03 18.75 -17.91
N PHE A 119 -1.79 19.80 -17.58
CA PHE A 119 -2.21 20.87 -18.48
C PHE A 119 -2.13 22.24 -17.79
N PRO A 120 -2.15 23.36 -18.56
CA PRO A 120 -2.07 24.70 -17.98
C PRO A 120 -3.17 25.00 -16.96
N PHE A 121 -2.79 25.62 -15.84
CA PHE A 121 -3.73 26.06 -14.81
C PHE A 121 -4.41 27.39 -15.19
N ASP A 122 -5.62 27.33 -15.75
CA ASP A 122 -6.51 28.47 -16.05
C ASP A 122 -8.00 28.16 -15.77
N PRO A 123 -8.40 27.77 -14.53
CA PRO A 123 -9.77 27.37 -14.27
C PRO A 123 -10.82 28.45 -14.60
N PRO A 124 -11.98 28.08 -15.18
CA PRO A 124 -12.42 26.71 -15.48
C PRO A 124 -12.01 26.20 -16.87
N ARG A 125 -11.10 26.89 -17.58
CA ARG A 125 -10.74 26.55 -18.96
C ARG A 125 -9.79 25.37 -19.00
N VAL A 126 -9.98 24.47 -19.96
CA VAL A 126 -9.09 23.34 -20.23
C VAL A 126 -8.34 23.54 -21.56
N PRO A 127 -7.36 22.70 -21.93
CA PRO A 127 -6.70 22.84 -23.22
C PRO A 127 -7.69 22.88 -24.38
N ALA A 128 -7.47 23.77 -25.36
CA ALA A 128 -8.28 23.81 -26.57
C ALA A 128 -8.12 22.51 -27.39
N ASP A 129 -6.89 22.00 -27.46
CA ASP A 129 -6.60 20.65 -27.95
C ASP A 129 -6.92 19.62 -26.86
N ASN A 130 -8.22 19.40 -26.62
CA ASN A 130 -8.73 18.45 -25.65
C ASN A 130 -9.05 17.10 -26.33
N PRO A 131 -8.27 16.03 -26.07
CA PRO A 131 -8.56 14.71 -26.62
C PRO A 131 -9.96 14.22 -26.24
N CYS A 132 -10.60 13.51 -27.15
CA CYS A 132 -11.93 12.96 -26.91
C CYS A 132 -12.17 11.65 -27.65
N GLY A 133 -13.12 10.87 -27.13
CA GLY A 133 -13.51 9.57 -27.67
C GLY A 133 -15.01 9.50 -27.90
N ILE A 134 -15.42 9.07 -29.09
CA ILE A 134 -16.81 8.70 -29.38
C ILE A 134 -16.97 7.21 -29.18
N TYR A 135 -17.94 6.83 -28.35
CA TYR A 135 -18.36 5.45 -28.12
C TYR A 135 -19.78 5.27 -28.65
N LEU A 136 -19.99 4.27 -29.51
CA LEU A 136 -21.28 3.92 -30.08
C LEU A 136 -21.64 2.48 -29.70
N ARG A 137 -22.86 2.29 -29.20
CA ARG A 137 -23.39 0.96 -28.87
C ARG A 137 -24.80 0.81 -29.41
N ALA A 138 -24.96 -0.14 -30.34
CA ALA A 138 -26.26 -0.65 -30.68
C ALA A 138 -26.65 -1.77 -29.71
N PHE A 139 -27.90 -1.75 -29.24
CA PHE A 139 -28.44 -2.78 -28.36
C PHE A 139 -29.92 -2.97 -28.61
N ASP A 140 -30.43 -4.17 -28.33
CA ASP A 140 -31.86 -4.44 -28.41
C ASP A 140 -32.50 -4.22 -27.05
N TYR A 141 -33.63 -3.50 -27.04
CA TYR A 141 -34.43 -3.25 -25.86
C TYR A 141 -35.85 -3.77 -26.08
N GLU A 142 -36.30 -4.62 -25.15
CA GLU A 142 -37.67 -5.07 -25.06
C GLU A 142 -38.29 -4.46 -23.81
N PRO A 143 -39.33 -3.61 -23.95
CA PRO A 143 -40.04 -3.05 -22.80
C PRO A 143 -40.62 -4.18 -21.94
N ASP A 144 -40.30 -4.17 -20.65
CA ASP A 144 -40.91 -5.09 -19.68
C ASP A 144 -42.17 -4.42 -19.10
N PRO A 145 -43.38 -4.96 -19.33
CA PRO A 145 -44.61 -4.38 -18.79
C PRO A 145 -44.64 -4.30 -17.26
N SER A 146 -43.91 -5.18 -16.56
CA SER A 146 -43.79 -5.19 -15.10
C SER A 146 -42.77 -4.18 -14.58
N ALA A 147 -41.81 -3.78 -15.42
CA ALA A 147 -40.75 -2.84 -15.08
C ALA A 147 -40.48 -1.88 -16.26
N PRO A 148 -41.44 -0.99 -16.57
CA PRO A 148 -41.42 -0.20 -17.79
C PRO A 148 -40.45 0.99 -17.76
N ARG A 149 -39.89 1.37 -16.59
CA ARG A 149 -38.87 2.43 -16.50
C ARG A 149 -37.51 1.87 -16.86
N ALA A 150 -36.72 2.64 -17.61
CA ALA A 150 -35.35 2.29 -17.99
C ALA A 150 -34.39 3.36 -17.48
N LEU A 151 -33.60 3.03 -16.47
CA LEU A 151 -32.58 3.92 -15.90
C LEU A 151 -31.20 3.47 -16.40
N LEU A 152 -30.59 4.26 -17.30
CA LEU A 152 -29.26 4.03 -17.83
C LEU A 152 -28.22 4.51 -16.82
N ASN A 153 -27.33 3.62 -16.40
CA ASN A 153 -26.32 3.85 -15.38
C ASN A 153 -24.92 3.77 -16.00
N PHE A 154 -24.10 4.78 -15.74
CA PHE A 154 -22.66 4.78 -15.93
C PHE A 154 -21.99 4.83 -14.55
N GLU A 155 -21.18 3.84 -14.20
CA GLU A 155 -20.59 3.78 -12.84
C GLU A 155 -19.26 4.56 -12.70
N GLY A 156 -18.68 5.00 -13.80
CA GLY A 156 -17.45 5.78 -13.82
C GLY A 156 -16.98 6.11 -15.24
N VAL A 157 -16.81 7.40 -15.52
CA VAL A 157 -16.38 7.92 -16.82
C VAL A 157 -15.40 9.05 -16.60
N ASP A 158 -14.16 8.87 -17.04
CA ASP A 158 -13.09 9.85 -16.86
C ASP A 158 -12.93 10.74 -18.12
N SER A 159 -13.01 12.07 -18.05
CA SER A 159 -13.32 12.91 -16.85
C SER A 159 -14.71 13.54 -16.88
N CYS A 160 -15.32 13.63 -18.08
CA CYS A 160 -16.72 13.99 -18.27
C CYS A 160 -17.27 13.40 -19.57
N PHE A 161 -18.60 13.41 -19.72
CA PHE A 161 -19.22 12.90 -20.94
C PHE A 161 -20.55 13.56 -21.29
N TYR A 162 -20.90 13.47 -22.58
CA TYR A 162 -22.21 13.80 -23.15
C TYR A 162 -22.88 12.52 -23.67
N LEU A 163 -24.19 12.42 -23.47
CA LEU A 163 -24.97 11.23 -23.79
C LEU A 163 -26.10 11.53 -24.76
N TRP A 164 -26.19 10.74 -25.84
CA TRP A 164 -27.34 10.69 -26.72
C TRP A 164 -27.95 9.29 -26.77
N VAL A 165 -29.28 9.24 -26.87
CA VAL A 165 -30.05 8.02 -27.10
C VAL A 165 -30.91 8.24 -28.33
N ASN A 166 -30.70 7.42 -29.37
CA ASN A 166 -31.48 7.49 -30.61
C ASN A 166 -31.56 8.88 -31.28
N GLY A 167 -30.56 9.76 -31.11
CA GLY A 167 -30.57 11.13 -31.64
C GLY A 167 -30.79 12.22 -30.60
N ASP A 168 -31.44 11.90 -29.48
CA ASP A 168 -31.80 12.88 -28.46
C ASP A 168 -30.65 13.09 -27.48
N LEU A 169 -30.25 14.35 -27.25
CA LEU A 169 -29.29 14.70 -26.20
C LEU A 169 -29.97 14.50 -24.84
N ILE A 170 -29.53 13.48 -24.10
CA ILE A 170 -30.08 13.14 -22.79
C ILE A 170 -29.42 13.97 -21.70
N GLY A 171 -28.10 14.14 -21.74
CA GLY A 171 -27.42 14.77 -20.62
C GLY A 171 -25.91 14.92 -20.69
N TYR A 172 -25.36 15.39 -19.57
CA TYR A 172 -23.95 15.62 -19.29
C TYR A 172 -23.66 15.27 -17.83
N SER A 173 -22.46 14.75 -17.54
CA SER A 173 -21.97 14.56 -16.17
C SER A 173 -20.45 14.63 -16.10
N GLN A 174 -19.95 15.04 -14.93
CA GLN A 174 -18.55 14.95 -14.50
C GLN A 174 -18.45 14.25 -13.13
N VAL A 175 -17.25 14.23 -12.52
CA VAL A 175 -16.86 13.43 -11.35
C VAL A 175 -16.59 11.98 -11.74
N SER A 176 -15.31 11.68 -12.02
CA SER A 176 -14.90 10.43 -12.66
C SER A 176 -15.33 9.17 -11.92
N HIS A 177 -15.23 9.16 -10.59
CA HIS A 177 -15.48 7.97 -9.75
C HIS A 177 -16.91 7.90 -9.18
N ALA A 178 -17.87 8.62 -9.77
CA ALA A 178 -19.27 8.64 -9.35
C ALA A 178 -20.22 7.96 -10.36
N THR A 179 -21.36 7.47 -9.85
CA THR A 179 -22.43 6.93 -10.68
C THR A 179 -23.27 8.07 -11.28
N SER A 180 -23.50 8.01 -12.59
CA SER A 180 -24.41 8.90 -13.32
C SER A 180 -25.58 8.07 -13.87
N GLU A 181 -26.77 8.28 -13.31
CA GLU A 181 -28.01 7.61 -13.70
C GLU A 181 -28.89 8.57 -14.51
N PHE A 182 -29.48 8.11 -15.62
CA PHE A 182 -30.38 8.87 -16.49
C PHE A 182 -31.66 8.08 -16.73
N ASP A 183 -32.83 8.71 -16.59
CA ASP A 183 -34.06 8.10 -17.06
C ASP A 183 -34.19 8.25 -18.58
N VAL A 184 -34.07 7.13 -19.29
CA VAL A 184 -34.12 7.08 -20.76
C VAL A 184 -35.42 6.45 -21.27
N THR A 185 -36.41 6.24 -20.39
CA THR A 185 -37.64 5.48 -20.69
C THR A 185 -38.33 5.96 -21.97
N ASP A 186 -38.54 7.27 -22.10
CA ASP A 186 -39.28 7.86 -23.22
C ASP A 186 -38.43 8.03 -24.50
N HIS A 187 -37.11 7.77 -24.41
CA HIS A 187 -36.17 7.86 -25.52
C HIS A 187 -35.84 6.50 -26.15
N LEU A 188 -36.22 5.39 -25.49
CA LEU A 188 -36.05 4.05 -26.01
C LEU A 188 -37.21 3.63 -26.91
N ARG A 189 -36.90 2.82 -27.93
CA ARG A 189 -37.87 2.14 -28.79
C ARG A 189 -37.79 0.64 -28.63
N GLN A 190 -38.88 -0.07 -28.89
CA GLN A 190 -38.85 -1.53 -28.95
C GLN A 190 -37.93 -2.01 -30.08
N GLY A 191 -37.06 -2.97 -29.79
CA GLY A 191 -36.04 -3.47 -30.71
C GLY A 191 -34.74 -2.68 -30.63
N ARG A 192 -34.15 -2.37 -31.78
CA ARG A 192 -32.79 -1.79 -31.84
C ARG A 192 -32.76 -0.33 -31.41
N ASN A 193 -31.87 -0.01 -30.47
CA ASN A 193 -31.55 1.33 -29.98
C ASN A 193 -30.06 1.63 -30.20
N GLN A 194 -29.71 2.91 -30.15
CA GLN A 194 -28.34 3.37 -30.30
C GLN A 194 -27.97 4.35 -29.19
N LEU A 195 -26.89 4.05 -28.47
CA LEU A 195 -26.19 4.99 -27.61
C LEU A 195 -25.07 5.64 -28.38
N ALA A 196 -24.92 6.95 -28.20
CA ALA A 196 -23.71 7.68 -28.55
C ALA A 196 -23.21 8.43 -27.31
N VAL A 197 -21.94 8.22 -26.96
CA VAL A 197 -21.30 8.85 -25.81
C VAL A 197 -20.05 9.55 -26.29
N LEU A 198 -19.93 10.84 -25.98
CA LEU A 198 -18.71 11.61 -26.18
C LEU A 198 -18.03 11.80 -24.84
N VAL A 199 -16.83 11.22 -24.68
CA VAL A 199 -16.00 11.37 -23.49
C VAL A 199 -14.88 12.36 -23.78
N LEU A 200 -14.67 13.35 -22.91
CA LEU A 200 -13.56 14.30 -22.99
C LEU A 200 -12.50 13.94 -21.96
N LYS A 201 -11.22 14.09 -22.33
CA LYS A 201 -10.09 13.86 -21.42
C LYS A 201 -10.06 14.87 -20.28
N TRP A 202 -10.35 16.14 -20.58
CA TRP A 202 -10.33 17.23 -19.59
C TRP A 202 -11.65 17.98 -19.49
N CYS A 203 -12.04 18.35 -18.28
CA CYS A 203 -13.11 19.31 -17.96
C CYS A 203 -12.72 20.17 -16.75
N ASP A 204 -13.57 21.13 -16.35
CA ASP A 204 -13.36 21.89 -15.11
C ASP A 204 -13.24 20.99 -13.87
N GLY A 205 -13.94 19.85 -13.87
CA GLY A 205 -13.79 18.81 -12.86
C GLY A 205 -12.37 18.24 -12.71
N SER A 206 -11.54 18.25 -13.76
CA SER A 206 -10.16 17.75 -13.72
C SER A 206 -9.23 18.58 -12.82
N TYR A 207 -9.61 19.82 -12.50
CA TYR A 207 -8.91 20.63 -11.48
C TYR A 207 -9.13 20.12 -10.05
N LEU A 208 -10.06 19.18 -9.84
CA LEU A 208 -10.40 18.56 -8.56
C LEU A 208 -10.02 17.07 -8.52
N GLU A 209 -9.31 16.57 -9.53
CA GLU A 209 -8.91 15.16 -9.72
C GLU A 209 -7.40 15.08 -9.97
N ASP A 210 -6.63 15.71 -9.09
CA ASP A 210 -5.18 15.84 -9.20
C ASP A 210 -4.37 14.79 -8.44
N GLN A 211 -4.94 13.61 -8.23
CA GLN A 211 -4.29 12.52 -7.48
C GLN A 211 -2.94 12.10 -8.09
N ASP A 212 -2.03 11.65 -7.23
CA ASP A 212 -0.76 11.00 -7.60
C ASP A 212 -1.00 9.63 -8.26
N LYS A 213 -1.35 9.63 -9.55
CA LYS A 213 -1.64 8.43 -10.33
C LYS A 213 -1.41 8.63 -11.82
N PHE A 214 -1.48 7.52 -12.57
CA PHE A 214 -1.57 7.59 -14.03
C PHE A 214 -2.87 8.28 -14.47
N ARG A 215 -2.71 9.29 -15.33
CA ARG A 215 -3.79 10.02 -16.00
C ARG A 215 -4.19 9.26 -17.25
N MET A 216 -5.36 8.62 -17.19
CA MET A 216 -5.98 7.87 -18.28
C MET A 216 -7.46 8.27 -18.38
N SER A 217 -8.15 7.90 -19.45
CA SER A 217 -9.55 8.31 -19.65
C SER A 217 -10.37 7.27 -20.41
N GLY A 218 -11.68 7.34 -20.25
CA GLY A 218 -12.64 6.43 -20.88
C GLY A 218 -13.82 6.07 -19.99
N ILE A 219 -14.67 5.16 -20.49
CA ILE A 219 -15.78 4.57 -19.72
C ILE A 219 -15.18 3.39 -18.96
N PHE A 220 -14.69 3.64 -17.74
CA PHE A 220 -13.79 2.72 -17.03
C PHE A 220 -14.49 1.86 -15.97
N ARG A 221 -15.79 2.09 -15.71
CA ARG A 221 -16.66 1.20 -14.93
C ARG A 221 -17.94 0.90 -15.71
N ASP A 222 -18.66 -0.11 -15.23
CA ASP A 222 -19.76 -0.77 -15.95
C ASP A 222 -20.86 0.19 -16.41
N VAL A 223 -21.50 -0.20 -17.52
CA VAL A 223 -22.67 0.46 -18.11
C VAL A 223 -23.82 -0.53 -18.22
N TYR A 224 -25.00 -0.13 -17.75
CA TYR A 224 -26.19 -0.98 -17.80
C TYR A 224 -27.48 -0.18 -17.71
N ILE A 225 -28.60 -0.83 -18.07
CA ILE A 225 -29.95 -0.29 -17.84
C ILE A 225 -30.61 -1.08 -16.71
N LEU A 226 -31.09 -0.37 -15.70
CA LEU A 226 -32.00 -0.91 -14.69
C LEU A 226 -33.44 -0.77 -15.18
N ARG A 227 -34.13 -1.90 -15.31
CA ARG A 227 -35.56 -1.96 -15.59
C ARG A 227 -36.32 -1.89 -14.29
N ARG A 228 -37.18 -0.89 -14.12
CA ARG A 228 -37.87 -0.66 -12.83
C ARG A 228 -39.38 -0.45 -12.99
N PRO A 229 -40.20 -0.87 -12.01
CA PRO A 229 -41.61 -0.53 -11.98
C PRO A 229 -41.86 0.99 -11.93
N LYS A 230 -43.08 1.43 -12.26
CA LYS A 230 -43.46 2.86 -12.16
C LYS A 230 -43.46 3.33 -10.71
N ALA A 231 -44.20 2.63 -9.86
CA ALA A 231 -44.18 2.78 -8.41
C ALA A 231 -42.98 2.00 -7.87
N ARG A 232 -41.98 2.67 -7.30
CA ARG A 232 -40.70 2.08 -6.89
C ARG A 232 -40.13 2.82 -5.69
N LEU A 233 -39.28 2.15 -4.91
CA LEU A 233 -38.51 2.79 -3.85
C LEU A 233 -37.27 3.44 -4.46
N ARG A 234 -37.08 4.76 -4.30
CA ARG A 234 -35.93 5.46 -4.90
C ARG A 234 -34.67 5.27 -4.07
N ASP A 235 -34.76 5.52 -2.77
CA ASP A 235 -33.62 5.53 -1.86
C ASP A 235 -34.02 5.03 -0.46
N TRP A 236 -33.03 4.62 0.34
CA TRP A 236 -33.18 4.34 1.75
C TRP A 236 -31.88 4.58 2.52
N PHE A 237 -31.99 4.77 3.82
CA PHE A 237 -30.85 4.85 4.72
C PHE A 237 -31.10 4.00 5.98
N VAL A 238 -30.18 3.09 6.26
CA VAL A 238 -30.20 2.25 7.45
C VAL A 238 -29.42 2.92 8.59
N HIS A 239 -30.07 3.05 9.74
CA HIS A 239 -29.49 3.48 11.00
C HIS A 239 -29.57 2.34 12.01
N THR A 240 -28.51 2.16 12.80
CA THR A 240 -28.43 1.11 13.82
C THR A 240 -28.16 1.74 15.18
N ASP A 241 -29.12 1.62 16.08
CA ASP A 241 -29.00 2.04 17.48
C ASP A 241 -28.97 0.81 18.39
N LEU A 242 -27.95 0.72 19.24
CA LEU A 242 -27.82 -0.32 20.28
C LEU A 242 -28.16 0.29 21.64
N ASP A 243 -28.76 -0.51 22.53
CA ASP A 243 -28.91 -0.11 23.93
C ASP A 243 -27.57 -0.13 24.68
N GLU A 244 -27.54 0.38 25.92
CA GLU A 244 -26.30 0.57 26.69
C GLU A 244 -25.50 -0.75 26.88
N ASN A 245 -26.18 -1.89 26.95
CA ASN A 245 -25.56 -3.20 27.10
C ASN A 245 -25.36 -3.94 25.75
N MET A 246 -25.81 -3.35 24.64
CA MET A 246 -25.83 -3.95 23.30
C MET A 246 -26.60 -5.28 23.21
N ASP A 247 -27.54 -5.51 24.13
CA ASP A 247 -28.42 -6.69 24.15
C ASP A 247 -29.62 -6.52 23.20
N HIS A 248 -29.94 -5.29 22.81
CA HIS A 248 -31.03 -4.97 21.91
C HIS A 248 -30.59 -3.95 20.85
N ALA A 249 -30.98 -4.17 19.59
CA ALA A 249 -30.79 -3.23 18.50
C ALA A 249 -32.13 -2.73 17.94
N CYS A 250 -32.19 -1.45 17.62
CA CYS A 250 -33.19 -0.85 16.75
C CYS A 250 -32.54 -0.55 15.39
N VAL A 251 -33.00 -1.24 14.35
CA VAL A 251 -32.64 -0.96 12.96
C VAL A 251 -33.72 -0.06 12.37
N THR A 252 -33.40 1.21 12.20
CA THR A 252 -34.29 2.21 11.64
C THR A 252 -33.98 2.37 10.16
N VAL A 253 -34.98 2.20 9.30
CA VAL A 253 -34.81 2.31 7.84
C VAL A 253 -35.63 3.49 7.35
N ASP A 254 -34.95 4.58 6.99
CA ASP A 254 -35.57 5.73 6.35
C ASP A 254 -35.78 5.42 4.87
N LEU A 255 -36.97 5.67 4.36
CA LEU A 255 -37.39 5.32 3.01
C LEU A 255 -37.77 6.57 2.24
N ASP A 256 -37.34 6.62 0.99
CA ASP A 256 -37.81 7.58 0.00
C ASP A 256 -38.57 6.88 -1.13
N PRO A 257 -39.92 6.81 -1.03
CA PRO A 257 -40.76 6.24 -2.08
C PRO A 257 -41.05 7.23 -3.21
N THR A 258 -40.48 8.45 -3.20
CA THR A 258 -40.75 9.44 -4.23
C THR A 258 -40.18 8.97 -5.57
N GLY A 259 -41.05 8.71 -6.54
CA GLY A 259 -40.63 8.50 -7.92
C GLY A 259 -39.94 9.77 -8.45
N VAL A 260 -38.98 9.62 -9.36
CA VAL A 260 -38.27 10.79 -9.89
C VAL A 260 -39.20 11.65 -10.73
N SER A 261 -39.30 12.93 -10.35
CA SER A 261 -39.91 14.05 -11.07
C SER A 261 -41.34 13.83 -11.62
N GLY A 262 -42.36 14.04 -10.79
CA GLY A 262 -43.70 14.51 -11.21
C GLY A 262 -44.54 13.66 -12.18
N HIS A 263 -44.08 12.46 -12.58
CA HIS A 263 -44.76 11.62 -13.58
C HIS A 263 -45.44 10.37 -12.98
N ASP A 264 -45.08 9.95 -11.76
CA ASP A 264 -45.64 8.76 -11.12
C ASP A 264 -46.00 9.04 -9.64
N ASP A 265 -47.23 9.49 -9.39
CA ASP A 265 -47.84 9.83 -8.08
C ASP A 265 -48.40 8.60 -7.32
N ALA A 266 -47.97 7.40 -7.73
CA ALA A 266 -48.51 6.14 -7.23
C ALA A 266 -47.97 5.84 -5.83
N ALA A 267 -48.87 5.54 -4.91
CA ALA A 267 -48.49 5.14 -3.57
C ALA A 267 -47.87 3.73 -3.58
N LEU A 268 -46.94 3.46 -2.66
CA LEU A 268 -46.20 2.21 -2.56
C LEU A 268 -46.58 1.45 -1.29
N ASP A 269 -46.81 0.14 -1.40
CA ASP A 269 -46.79 -0.75 -0.23
C ASP A 269 -45.39 -1.37 -0.12
N ILE A 270 -44.80 -1.31 1.06
CA ILE A 270 -43.42 -1.71 1.33
C ILE A 270 -43.41 -2.73 2.47
N GLN A 271 -42.72 -3.86 2.29
CA GLN A 271 -42.42 -4.82 3.34
C GLN A 271 -40.91 -4.85 3.55
N ALA A 272 -40.49 -4.72 4.80
CA ALA A 272 -39.11 -4.95 5.23
C ALA A 272 -39.04 -6.28 6.00
N LEU A 273 -38.10 -7.14 5.61
CA LEU A 273 -37.77 -8.39 6.26
C LEU A 273 -36.29 -8.39 6.63
N LEU A 274 -35.97 -8.64 7.90
CA LEU A 274 -34.59 -8.75 8.38
C LEU A 274 -34.30 -10.19 8.80
N ASN A 275 -33.29 -10.79 8.16
CA ASN A 275 -32.75 -12.08 8.54
C ASN A 275 -31.41 -11.94 9.24
N ASP A 276 -31.17 -12.77 10.26
CA ASP A 276 -29.86 -12.91 10.89
C ASP A 276 -28.84 -13.61 9.97
N PRO A 277 -27.56 -13.68 10.37
CA PRO A 277 -26.52 -14.33 9.56
C PRO A 277 -26.79 -15.81 9.23
N ASP A 278 -27.50 -16.54 10.10
CA ASP A 278 -27.92 -17.92 9.87
C ASP A 278 -29.14 -18.04 8.92
N GLY A 279 -29.72 -16.90 8.52
CA GLY A 279 -30.85 -16.80 7.61
C GLY A 279 -32.23 -16.89 8.27
N VAL A 280 -32.31 -16.80 9.60
CA VAL A 280 -33.56 -16.82 10.37
C VAL A 280 -34.18 -15.42 10.38
N GLU A 281 -35.49 -15.32 10.17
CA GLU A 281 -36.23 -14.06 10.30
C GLU A 281 -36.24 -13.58 11.77
N VAL A 282 -35.68 -12.39 12.00
CA VAL A 282 -35.61 -11.77 13.33
C VAL A 282 -36.54 -10.57 13.48
N ALA A 283 -36.88 -9.89 12.38
CA ALA A 283 -37.83 -8.78 12.39
C ALA A 283 -38.53 -8.60 11.03
N ARG A 284 -39.74 -8.04 11.08
CA ARG A 284 -40.56 -7.70 9.92
C ARG A 284 -41.37 -6.43 10.19
N ALA A 285 -41.54 -5.60 9.17
CA ALA A 285 -42.46 -4.47 9.18
C ALA A 285 -43.10 -4.25 7.81
N GLU A 286 -44.29 -3.67 7.78
CA GLU A 286 -45.05 -3.37 6.56
C GLU A 286 -45.63 -1.95 6.63
N LEU A 287 -45.64 -1.24 5.51
CA LEU A 287 -46.26 0.07 5.35
C LEU A 287 -47.09 0.06 4.07
N THR A 288 -48.27 0.67 4.10
CA THR A 288 -49.16 0.73 2.93
C THR A 288 -49.46 2.16 2.51
N GLY A 289 -49.60 2.37 1.21
CA GLY A 289 -50.00 3.65 0.62
C GLY A 289 -48.97 4.78 0.81
N CYS A 290 -47.68 4.48 0.86
CA CYS A 290 -46.61 5.46 1.05
C CYS A 290 -46.43 6.36 -0.19
N LYS A 291 -46.49 7.68 0.01
CA LYS A 291 -46.24 8.70 -1.05
C LYS A 291 -45.12 9.68 -0.73
N GLU A 292 -44.81 9.82 0.55
CA GLU A 292 -43.79 10.71 1.08
C GLU A 292 -42.82 9.88 1.93
N HIS A 293 -41.77 10.50 2.45
CA HIS A 293 -40.80 9.86 3.33
C HIS A 293 -41.49 9.05 4.44
N ALA A 294 -41.02 7.82 4.62
CA ALA A 294 -41.54 6.88 5.59
C ALA A 294 -40.40 6.16 6.31
N GLN A 295 -40.70 5.46 7.39
CA GLN A 295 -39.67 4.82 8.22
C GLN A 295 -40.15 3.48 8.77
N PHE A 296 -39.27 2.49 8.78
CA PHE A 296 -39.42 1.26 9.57
C PHE A 296 -38.55 1.30 10.82
N VAL A 297 -39.01 0.65 11.88
CA VAL A 297 -38.18 0.31 13.04
C VAL A 297 -38.25 -1.18 13.29
N LEU A 298 -37.16 -1.89 13.01
CA LEU A 298 -37.02 -3.33 13.16
C LEU A 298 -36.22 -3.59 14.44
N LYS A 299 -36.77 -4.38 15.37
CA LYS A 299 -36.13 -4.66 16.66
C LYS A 299 -35.46 -6.03 16.64
N VAL A 300 -34.18 -6.08 17.01
CA VAL A 300 -33.40 -7.31 17.12
C VAL A 300 -33.02 -7.53 18.58
N ASN A 301 -33.27 -8.72 19.11
CA ASN A 301 -32.85 -9.12 20.45
C ASN A 301 -31.58 -9.95 20.34
N HIS A 302 -30.61 -9.71 21.22
CA HIS A 302 -29.29 -10.34 21.22
C HIS A 302 -28.60 -10.24 19.85
N PRO A 303 -28.36 -9.01 19.35
CA PRO A 303 -27.80 -8.81 18.02
C PRO A 303 -26.36 -9.36 17.96
N HIS A 304 -26.08 -10.14 16.92
CA HIS A 304 -24.70 -10.37 16.47
C HIS A 304 -24.09 -9.06 15.95
N LEU A 305 -22.98 -8.60 16.54
CA LEU A 305 -22.39 -7.31 16.19
C LEU A 305 -21.31 -7.46 15.12
N TRP A 306 -21.36 -6.60 14.11
CA TRP A 306 -20.36 -6.58 13.05
C TRP A 306 -19.07 -5.89 13.53
N ASN A 307 -17.92 -6.46 13.21
CA ASN A 307 -16.60 -5.86 13.35
C ASN A 307 -15.61 -6.51 12.37
N ALA A 308 -14.36 -6.01 12.30
CA ALA A 308 -13.37 -6.50 11.33
C ALA A 308 -12.86 -7.94 11.60
N GLU A 309 -12.96 -8.44 12.84
CA GLU A 309 -12.58 -9.81 13.22
C GLU A 309 -13.74 -10.81 13.08
N ASP A 310 -14.98 -10.30 13.16
CA ASP A 310 -16.21 -11.07 13.07
C ASP A 310 -17.25 -10.36 12.18
N PRO A 311 -17.09 -10.44 10.84
CA PRO A 311 -17.82 -9.62 9.88
C PRO A 311 -19.17 -10.20 9.47
N GLU A 312 -19.93 -10.73 10.43
CA GLU A 312 -21.25 -11.32 10.16
C GLU A 312 -22.29 -10.24 9.79
N LEU A 313 -23.14 -10.55 8.81
CA LEU A 313 -24.07 -9.59 8.20
C LEU A 313 -25.52 -10.08 8.27
N TYR A 314 -26.42 -9.16 8.59
CA TYR A 314 -27.86 -9.39 8.45
C TYR A 314 -28.29 -9.10 7.02
N ARG A 315 -29.32 -9.81 6.54
CA ARG A 315 -29.91 -9.54 5.23
C ARG A 315 -31.23 -8.79 5.39
N LEU A 316 -31.26 -7.53 4.94
CA LEU A 316 -32.46 -6.70 4.85
C LEU A 316 -33.07 -6.84 3.44
N THR A 317 -34.30 -7.33 3.36
CA THR A 317 -35.06 -7.44 2.11
C THR A 317 -36.19 -6.43 2.12
N LEU A 318 -36.16 -5.48 1.18
CA LEU A 318 -37.22 -4.49 0.95
C LEU A 318 -38.03 -4.91 -0.28
N SER A 319 -39.26 -5.37 -0.07
CA SER A 319 -40.19 -5.78 -1.12
C SER A 319 -41.24 -4.71 -1.33
N THR A 320 -41.45 -4.28 -2.57
CA THR A 320 -42.34 -3.16 -2.91
C THR A 320 -43.39 -3.57 -3.93
N ARG A 321 -44.57 -2.95 -3.86
CA ARG A 321 -45.62 -3.07 -4.88
C ARG A 321 -46.44 -1.80 -4.97
N ALA A 322 -47.06 -1.56 -6.12
CA ALA A 322 -48.02 -0.46 -6.27
C ALA A 322 -49.21 -0.64 -5.31
N SER A 323 -49.49 0.38 -4.50
CA SER A 323 -50.57 0.33 -3.52
C SER A 323 -51.94 0.42 -4.20
N THR A 324 -52.90 -0.34 -3.66
CA THR A 324 -54.31 -0.29 -4.07
C THR A 324 -55.22 0.31 -2.99
N SER A 325 -54.64 0.77 -1.88
CA SER A 325 -55.32 1.27 -0.68
C SER A 325 -54.86 2.69 -0.30
N ASP A 326 -55.66 3.38 0.51
CA ASP A 326 -55.27 4.63 1.15
C ASP A 326 -54.17 4.39 2.20
N ALA A 327 -53.33 5.39 2.47
CA ALA A 327 -52.18 5.28 3.38
C ALA A 327 -52.59 4.82 4.80
N GLY A 328 -51.91 3.79 5.32
CA GLY A 328 -52.21 3.24 6.65
C GLY A 328 -51.20 2.20 7.13
N ASP A 329 -51.20 1.98 8.44
CA ASP A 329 -50.46 0.90 9.10
C ASP A 329 -51.41 -0.31 9.24
N SER A 330 -51.07 -1.43 8.61
CA SER A 330 -51.87 -2.66 8.65
C SER A 330 -51.05 -3.84 9.15
N ASN A 331 -51.51 -4.48 10.23
CA ASN A 331 -50.98 -5.77 10.70
C ASN A 331 -51.51 -6.98 9.90
N GLU A 332 -52.23 -6.77 8.80
CA GLU A 332 -52.66 -7.85 7.90
C GLU A 332 -51.71 -7.93 6.70
N PRO A 333 -51.26 -9.13 6.29
CA PRO A 333 -50.35 -9.29 5.17
C PRO A 333 -50.97 -8.74 3.88
N ILE A 334 -50.18 -7.98 3.11
CA ILE A 334 -50.63 -7.45 1.82
C ILE A 334 -51.05 -8.62 0.88
N PRO A 335 -52.31 -8.67 0.38
CA PRO A 335 -52.77 -9.75 -0.48
C PRO A 335 -52.00 -9.81 -1.82
N GLY A 336 -51.45 -10.98 -2.17
CA GLY A 336 -50.75 -11.25 -3.44
C GLY A 336 -49.37 -11.91 -3.24
N GLU A 337 -49.05 -12.95 -4.03
CA GLU A 337 -47.87 -13.82 -3.84
C GLU A 337 -46.53 -13.22 -4.31
N HIS A 338 -46.52 -12.13 -5.10
CA HIS A 338 -45.29 -11.62 -5.73
C HIS A 338 -45.14 -10.09 -5.64
N PRO A 339 -43.97 -9.56 -5.19
CA PRO A 339 -43.66 -8.13 -5.23
C PRO A 339 -43.36 -7.64 -6.65
N ASP A 340 -43.50 -6.34 -6.90
CA ASP A 340 -43.15 -5.72 -8.20
C ASP A 340 -41.62 -5.51 -8.29
N GLU A 341 -40.99 -5.16 -7.16
CA GLU A 341 -39.55 -4.96 -7.04
C GLU A 341 -39.06 -5.37 -5.64
N VAL A 342 -37.89 -6.01 -5.60
CA VAL A 342 -37.17 -6.42 -4.39
C VAL A 342 -35.76 -5.84 -4.40
N ILE A 343 -35.37 -5.31 -3.26
CA ILE A 343 -34.02 -4.83 -2.99
C ILE A 343 -33.48 -5.65 -1.81
N THR A 344 -32.28 -6.20 -1.97
CA THR A 344 -31.60 -7.00 -0.94
C THR A 344 -30.33 -6.29 -0.53
N GLU A 345 -30.25 -5.90 0.73
CA GLU A 345 -29.13 -5.20 1.35
C GLU A 345 -28.51 -6.05 2.47
N TYR A 346 -27.20 -5.96 2.65
CA TYR A 346 -26.50 -6.63 3.74
C TYR A 346 -25.98 -5.59 4.73
N ILE A 347 -26.45 -5.66 5.97
CA ILE A 347 -26.15 -4.66 7.00
C ILE A 347 -25.41 -5.28 8.17
N GLY A 348 -24.48 -4.52 8.75
CA GLY A 348 -23.79 -4.89 9.99
C GLY A 348 -24.34 -4.05 11.15
N LEU A 349 -24.71 -4.71 12.25
CA LEU A 349 -25.14 -4.01 13.46
C LEU A 349 -23.91 -3.61 14.26
N ARG A 350 -23.62 -2.31 14.35
CA ARG A 350 -22.45 -1.80 15.08
C ARG A 350 -22.64 -0.35 15.52
N THR A 351 -21.91 0.06 16.55
CA THR A 351 -21.84 1.47 16.97
C THR A 351 -20.40 1.98 16.91
N ILE A 352 -20.24 3.24 16.48
CA ILE A 352 -18.97 3.97 16.54
C ILE A 352 -19.11 5.08 17.58
N SER A 353 -18.10 5.24 18.43
CA SER A 353 -18.07 6.32 19.41
C SER A 353 -16.64 6.79 19.66
N VAL A 354 -16.51 7.98 20.24
CA VAL A 354 -15.24 8.51 20.73
C VAL A 354 -15.38 8.78 22.23
N ASP A 355 -14.49 8.20 23.02
CA ASP A 355 -14.39 8.43 24.47
C ASP A 355 -13.05 9.12 24.77
N GLY A 356 -13.12 10.43 25.05
CA GLY A 356 -11.95 11.29 25.10
C GLY A 356 -11.27 11.35 23.73
N GLN A 357 -10.11 10.69 23.59
CA GLN A 357 -9.34 10.59 22.34
C GLN A 357 -9.43 9.20 21.70
N VAL A 358 -10.15 8.26 22.31
CA VAL A 358 -10.13 6.85 21.91
C VAL A 358 -11.35 6.54 21.05
N VAL A 359 -11.12 6.11 19.81
CA VAL A 359 -12.18 5.60 18.94
C VAL A 359 -12.55 4.19 19.38
N LYS A 360 -13.86 3.95 19.49
CA LYS A 360 -14.41 2.65 19.88
C LYS A 360 -15.41 2.14 18.85
N VAL A 361 -15.35 0.84 18.60
CA VAL A 361 -16.39 0.09 17.87
C VAL A 361 -16.98 -0.91 18.84
N ASN A 362 -18.31 -0.93 18.97
CA ASN A 362 -19.04 -1.82 19.90
C ASN A 362 -18.48 -1.74 21.34
N GLY A 363 -18.11 -0.53 21.78
CA GLY A 363 -17.53 -0.28 23.10
C GLY A 363 -16.05 -0.69 23.28
N SER A 364 -15.44 -1.43 22.35
CA SER A 364 -14.02 -1.79 22.39
C SER A 364 -13.14 -0.74 21.71
N SER A 365 -11.96 -0.48 22.26
CA SER A 365 -10.95 0.38 21.63
C SER A 365 -10.36 -0.36 20.44
N ILE A 366 -10.30 0.28 19.27
CA ILE A 366 -9.75 -0.35 18.06
C ILE A 366 -8.39 0.23 17.67
N LYS A 367 -7.61 -0.55 16.93
CA LYS A 367 -6.39 -0.07 16.26
C LYS A 367 -6.45 -0.34 14.76
N ILE A 368 -6.24 0.70 13.96
CA ILE A 368 -6.14 0.60 12.50
C ILE A 368 -4.69 0.27 12.11
N HIS A 369 -4.52 -0.83 11.40
CA HIS A 369 -3.30 -1.18 10.69
C HIS A 369 -3.68 -1.47 9.24
N GLY A 370 -3.91 -0.37 8.52
CA GLY A 370 -4.46 -0.34 7.19
C GLY A 370 -3.43 -0.04 6.11
N VAL A 371 -3.94 0.04 4.89
CA VAL A 371 -3.18 0.44 3.69
C VAL A 371 -4.02 1.41 2.85
N ASN A 372 -3.35 2.38 2.22
CA ASN A 372 -3.92 3.16 1.12
C ASN A 372 -3.97 2.26 -0.12
N ARG A 373 -5.06 2.33 -0.89
CA ARG A 373 -5.25 1.51 -2.09
C ARG A 373 -5.92 2.31 -3.19
N HIS A 374 -5.17 2.59 -4.25
CA HIS A 374 -5.70 2.98 -5.54
C HIS A 374 -6.36 1.81 -6.32
N ASP A 375 -7.35 2.13 -7.15
CA ASP A 375 -7.81 1.22 -8.21
C ASP A 375 -6.73 1.21 -9.32
N GLY A 376 -5.93 0.14 -9.42
CA GLY A 376 -4.86 0.08 -10.41
C GLY A 376 -4.39 -1.34 -10.76
N ASP A 377 -4.28 -1.65 -12.05
CA ASP A 377 -3.70 -2.87 -12.60
C ASP A 377 -2.79 -2.53 -13.79
N PRO A 378 -1.64 -3.21 -13.94
CA PRO A 378 -0.67 -2.86 -14.95
C PRO A 378 -1.11 -3.08 -16.41
N ARG A 379 -2.24 -3.76 -16.64
CA ARG A 379 -2.81 -4.03 -17.96
C ARG A 379 -4.13 -3.32 -18.19
N THR A 380 -5.00 -3.28 -17.19
CA THR A 380 -6.34 -2.67 -17.34
C THR A 380 -6.39 -1.22 -16.88
N GLY A 381 -5.30 -0.68 -16.33
CA GLY A 381 -5.29 0.65 -15.73
C GLY A 381 -6.15 0.66 -14.48
N PHE A 382 -6.97 1.68 -14.28
CA PHE A 382 -7.92 1.75 -13.16
C PHE A 382 -9.28 1.07 -13.43
N ALA A 383 -9.43 0.36 -14.55
CA ALA A 383 -10.61 -0.46 -14.83
C ALA A 383 -10.44 -1.86 -14.24
N ILE A 384 -10.70 -2.01 -12.94
CA ILE A 384 -10.45 -3.24 -12.19
C ILE A 384 -11.66 -4.20 -12.12
N ASP A 385 -11.42 -5.49 -12.31
CA ASP A 385 -12.41 -6.56 -12.18
C ASP A 385 -12.46 -7.17 -10.77
N GLN A 386 -13.48 -7.99 -10.50
CA GLN A 386 -13.66 -8.60 -9.18
C GLN A 386 -12.50 -9.54 -8.81
N LYS A 387 -11.89 -10.20 -9.80
CA LYS A 387 -10.79 -11.13 -9.54
C LYS A 387 -9.54 -10.37 -9.08
N GLN A 388 -9.26 -9.22 -9.68
CA GLN A 388 -8.15 -8.33 -9.32
C GLN A 388 -8.34 -7.79 -7.90
N ILE A 389 -9.52 -7.27 -7.56
CA ILE A 389 -9.74 -6.77 -6.20
C ILE A 389 -9.77 -7.89 -5.15
N MET A 390 -10.34 -9.05 -5.46
CA MET A 390 -10.29 -10.19 -4.53
C MET A 390 -8.86 -10.69 -4.30
N ARG A 391 -7.97 -10.55 -5.30
CA ARG A 391 -6.54 -10.85 -5.11
C ARG A 391 -5.91 -9.89 -4.11
N ASP A 392 -6.20 -8.59 -4.22
CA ASP A 392 -5.73 -7.58 -3.27
C ASP A 392 -6.26 -7.88 -1.86
N LEU A 393 -7.58 -8.06 -1.70
CA LEU A 393 -8.22 -8.27 -0.39
C LEU A 393 -7.77 -9.57 0.30
N THR A 394 -7.56 -10.62 -0.48
CA THR A 394 -7.01 -11.88 0.06
C THR A 394 -5.59 -11.67 0.57
N LEU A 395 -4.72 -11.02 -0.21
CA LEU A 395 -3.34 -10.74 0.19
C LEU A 395 -3.27 -9.83 1.42
N MET A 396 -4.17 -8.85 1.53
CA MET A 396 -4.30 -7.99 2.70
C MET A 396 -4.60 -8.82 3.96
N LYS A 397 -5.57 -9.73 3.90
CA LYS A 397 -5.88 -10.66 5.01
C LYS A 397 -4.72 -11.61 5.31
N GLU A 398 -4.02 -12.10 4.28
CA GLU A 398 -2.84 -12.98 4.45
C GLU A 398 -1.70 -12.30 5.25
N HIS A 399 -1.70 -10.97 5.28
CA HIS A 399 -0.67 -10.12 5.90
C HIS A 399 -1.21 -9.25 7.04
N ASN A 400 -2.29 -9.69 7.69
CA ASN A 400 -2.86 -9.05 8.89
C ASN A 400 -3.36 -7.61 8.69
N VAL A 401 -3.70 -7.18 7.48
CA VAL A 401 -4.33 -5.85 7.25
C VAL A 401 -5.78 -5.89 7.71
N ASN A 402 -6.23 -4.88 8.47
CA ASN A 402 -7.62 -4.77 8.94
C ASN A 402 -8.40 -3.58 8.37
N ALA A 403 -7.75 -2.67 7.66
CA ALA A 403 -8.40 -1.46 7.14
C ALA A 403 -7.88 -1.03 5.77
N ILE A 404 -8.71 -0.30 5.04
CA ILE A 404 -8.39 0.26 3.72
C ILE A 404 -8.84 1.72 3.70
N ARG A 405 -7.95 2.62 3.27
CA ARG A 405 -8.32 3.96 2.82
C ARG A 405 -8.44 3.94 1.30
N THR A 406 -9.57 4.42 0.77
CA THR A 406 -9.83 4.47 -0.67
C THR A 406 -9.14 5.69 -1.31
N SER A 407 -7.81 5.66 -1.36
CA SER A 407 -6.99 6.75 -1.89
C SER A 407 -7.23 6.94 -3.39
N HIS A 408 -7.61 8.12 -3.89
CA HIS A 408 -8.22 9.26 -3.19
C HIS A 408 -9.57 9.59 -3.82
N TYR A 409 -10.41 8.56 -3.90
CA TYR A 409 -11.72 8.59 -4.56
C TYR A 409 -12.54 7.35 -4.18
N PRO A 410 -13.86 7.37 -4.39
CA PRO A 410 -14.68 6.21 -4.12
C PRO A 410 -14.34 5.05 -5.08
N ASN A 411 -14.02 3.89 -4.52
CA ASN A 411 -13.81 2.65 -5.30
C ASN A 411 -15.09 2.21 -6.02
N SER A 412 -14.98 1.18 -6.86
CA SER A 412 -16.13 0.63 -7.59
C SER A 412 -17.25 0.21 -6.62
N PRO A 413 -18.51 0.67 -6.83
CA PRO A 413 -19.56 0.56 -5.82
C PRO A 413 -19.90 -0.89 -5.46
N GLN A 414 -19.85 -1.84 -6.41
CA GLN A 414 -20.20 -3.23 -6.11
C GLN A 414 -19.23 -3.92 -5.13
N TYR A 415 -18.01 -3.40 -4.96
CA TYR A 415 -17.00 -4.05 -4.12
C TYR A 415 -17.04 -3.63 -2.66
N TYR A 416 -17.83 -2.62 -2.29
CA TYR A 416 -18.01 -2.27 -0.88
C TYR A 416 -18.65 -3.41 -0.07
N ALA A 417 -19.56 -4.15 -0.69
CA ALA A 417 -20.12 -5.37 -0.10
C ALA A 417 -19.06 -6.45 0.17
N LEU A 418 -17.95 -6.47 -0.57
CA LEU A 418 -16.83 -7.40 -0.32
C LEU A 418 -16.00 -6.93 0.88
N TYR A 419 -15.83 -5.62 1.08
CA TYR A 419 -15.19 -5.08 2.28
C TYR A 419 -15.99 -5.40 3.55
N ASP A 420 -17.31 -5.27 3.48
CA ASP A 420 -18.22 -5.64 4.56
C ASP A 420 -18.12 -7.13 4.89
N GLN A 421 -18.15 -7.98 3.86
CA GLN A 421 -18.13 -9.45 4.00
C GLN A 421 -16.79 -9.98 4.53
N LEU A 422 -15.67 -9.38 4.12
CA LEU A 422 -14.35 -9.82 4.54
C LEU A 422 -13.91 -9.17 5.86
N GLY A 423 -14.62 -8.16 6.36
CA GLY A 423 -14.30 -7.48 7.61
C GLY A 423 -13.12 -6.53 7.47
N PHE A 424 -13.26 -5.47 6.67
CA PHE A 424 -12.32 -4.35 6.67
C PHE A 424 -12.98 -3.12 7.27
N TYR A 425 -12.20 -2.34 8.03
CA TYR A 425 -12.56 -0.96 8.32
C TYR A 425 -12.23 -0.08 7.13
N LEU A 426 -13.15 0.80 6.73
CA LEU A 426 -12.95 1.72 5.63
C LEU A 426 -12.88 3.16 6.08
N ILE A 427 -11.91 3.85 5.50
CA ILE A 427 -11.86 5.29 5.39
C ILE A 427 -12.28 5.60 3.95
N ALA A 428 -13.57 5.91 3.77
CA ALA A 428 -14.16 6.15 2.46
C ALA A 428 -13.97 7.62 2.09
N GLU A 429 -13.30 7.86 0.96
CA GLU A 429 -12.82 9.19 0.56
C GLU A 429 -13.55 9.70 -0.68
N ALA A 430 -13.94 10.98 -0.67
CA ALA A 430 -14.50 11.64 -1.84
C ALA A 430 -13.43 11.89 -2.91
N ASP A 431 -13.85 11.93 -4.18
CA ASP A 431 -12.98 12.18 -5.33
C ASP A 431 -12.64 13.67 -5.41
N LEU A 432 -11.73 14.12 -4.55
CA LEU A 432 -11.36 15.53 -4.40
C LEU A 432 -9.87 15.65 -4.06
N GLU A 433 -9.08 16.06 -5.04
CA GLU A 433 -7.68 16.41 -4.85
C GLU A 433 -7.26 17.58 -5.77
N THR A 434 -6.59 18.58 -5.20
CA THR A 434 -6.13 19.79 -5.92
C THR A 434 -4.66 20.06 -5.65
N HIS A 435 -3.84 19.02 -5.52
CA HIS A 435 -2.46 19.10 -5.04
C HIS A 435 -1.63 20.09 -5.87
N GLY A 436 -1.80 20.12 -7.20
CA GLY A 436 -1.04 20.98 -8.09
C GLY A 436 -1.10 22.47 -7.84
N ILE A 437 -2.05 22.95 -7.03
CA ILE A 437 -2.07 24.31 -6.55
C ILE A 437 -0.79 24.67 -5.76
N GLU A 438 -0.21 23.72 -5.03
CA GLU A 438 1.03 23.89 -4.27
C GLU A 438 2.18 24.37 -5.18
N THR A 439 2.33 23.75 -6.36
CA THR A 439 3.42 24.07 -7.31
C THR A 439 3.24 25.38 -8.07
N LEU A 440 2.05 26.00 -8.02
CA LEU A 440 1.79 27.27 -8.71
C LEU A 440 2.54 28.45 -8.06
N TYR A 441 2.93 28.32 -6.79
CA TYR A 441 3.58 29.36 -6.01
C TYR A 441 5.10 29.13 -5.90
N HIS A 442 5.83 29.33 -7.00
CA HIS A 442 7.30 29.33 -6.92
C HIS A 442 7.83 30.59 -6.20
N SER A 443 8.01 30.49 -4.88
CA SER A 443 8.84 31.42 -4.12
C SER A 443 10.32 31.00 -4.25
N PRO A 444 11.25 31.92 -4.56
CA PRO A 444 12.69 31.60 -4.68
C PRO A 444 13.34 31.13 -3.36
N GLU A 445 12.63 31.14 -2.24
CA GLU A 445 13.12 30.72 -0.92
C GLU A 445 12.68 29.31 -0.46
N TRP A 446 11.94 28.52 -1.27
CA TRP A 446 11.36 27.22 -0.86
C TRP A 446 10.58 27.26 0.47
N LYS A 447 10.06 28.44 0.85
CA LYS A 447 9.07 28.55 1.91
C LYS A 447 7.71 28.47 1.25
N GLU A 448 7.09 27.30 1.35
CA GLU A 448 5.67 27.12 1.04
C GLU A 448 4.86 28.24 1.73
N PRO A 449 4.04 28.99 1.00
CA PRO A 449 3.03 29.79 1.66
C PRO A 449 2.06 28.82 2.33
N ASP A 450 1.81 28.98 3.64
CA ASP A 450 0.84 28.18 4.44
C ASP A 450 -0.62 28.19 3.89
N TYR A 451 -0.87 28.81 2.73
CA TYR A 451 -2.18 29.15 2.18
C TYR A 451 -2.32 28.86 0.68
N TRP A 452 -1.59 27.89 0.13
CA TRP A 452 -1.67 27.56 -1.30
C TRP A 452 -3.11 27.25 -1.75
N ASN A 453 -3.92 26.69 -0.87
CA ASN A 453 -5.28 26.20 -1.09
C ASN A 453 -6.35 27.22 -1.53
N GLY A 454 -6.12 28.52 -1.32
CA GLY A 454 -7.14 29.55 -1.52
C GLY A 454 -7.68 29.71 -2.95
N ARG A 455 -7.02 29.09 -3.95
CA ARG A 455 -7.45 29.18 -5.36
C ARG A 455 -8.62 28.28 -5.73
N ILE A 456 -8.87 27.21 -4.96
CA ILE A 456 -9.97 26.27 -5.21
C ILE A 456 -10.79 26.06 -3.94
N THR A 457 -10.21 25.47 -2.89
CA THR A 457 -11.00 25.03 -1.71
C THR A 457 -11.55 26.19 -0.87
N ASP A 458 -10.95 27.39 -0.98
CA ASP A 458 -11.46 28.62 -0.37
C ASP A 458 -12.17 29.59 -1.34
N GLU A 459 -12.34 29.21 -2.61
CA GLU A 459 -13.01 30.01 -3.63
C GLU A 459 -14.50 29.60 -3.73
N PRO A 460 -15.45 30.50 -3.40
CA PRO A 460 -16.88 30.16 -3.36
C PRO A 460 -17.47 29.59 -4.65
N ARG A 461 -16.86 29.91 -5.82
CA ARG A 461 -17.29 29.35 -7.11
C ARG A 461 -17.12 27.82 -7.19
N PHE A 462 -16.20 27.22 -6.43
CA PHE A 462 -15.97 25.76 -6.41
C PHE A 462 -16.72 25.04 -5.29
N THR A 463 -17.30 25.75 -4.31
CA THR A 463 -18.01 25.14 -3.17
C THR A 463 -19.08 24.13 -3.63
N LYS A 464 -19.85 24.46 -4.67
CA LYS A 464 -20.88 23.54 -5.19
C LYS A 464 -20.28 22.25 -5.73
N ALA A 465 -19.18 22.32 -6.48
CA ALA A 465 -18.50 21.15 -7.04
C ALA A 465 -17.85 20.27 -5.95
N ILE A 466 -17.27 20.90 -4.93
CA ILE A 466 -16.68 20.21 -3.77
C ILE A 466 -17.77 19.46 -2.98
N VAL A 467 -18.87 20.13 -2.65
CA VAL A 467 -19.99 19.51 -1.92
C VAL A 467 -20.61 18.39 -2.75
N ASP A 468 -20.79 18.57 -4.06
CA ASP A 468 -21.34 17.54 -4.95
C ASP A 468 -20.53 16.24 -4.95
N ARG A 469 -19.19 16.33 -5.02
CA ARG A 469 -18.28 15.17 -4.94
C ARG A 469 -18.44 14.39 -3.63
N VAL A 470 -18.54 15.10 -2.51
CA VAL A 470 -18.78 14.48 -1.18
C VAL A 470 -20.17 13.87 -1.09
N GLN A 471 -21.20 14.56 -1.58
CA GLN A 471 -22.58 14.06 -1.60
C GLN A 471 -22.71 12.76 -2.41
N ARG A 472 -22.06 12.70 -3.58
CA ARG A 472 -22.06 11.51 -4.44
C ARG A 472 -21.39 10.30 -3.79
N SER A 473 -20.36 10.51 -2.98
CA SER A 473 -19.70 9.45 -2.21
C SER A 473 -20.60 8.96 -1.07
N VAL A 474 -21.01 9.88 -0.18
CA VAL A 474 -21.77 9.54 1.03
C VAL A 474 -23.13 8.95 0.70
N GLU A 475 -23.90 9.56 -0.22
CA GLU A 475 -25.25 9.04 -0.52
C GLU A 475 -25.23 7.64 -1.13
N ARG A 476 -24.20 7.33 -1.91
CA ARG A 476 -24.03 6.03 -2.57
C ARG A 476 -23.71 4.94 -1.56
N ASP A 477 -22.81 5.21 -0.63
CA ASP A 477 -22.15 4.19 0.19
C ASP A 477 -22.63 4.18 1.67
N LYS A 478 -23.59 5.03 2.05
CA LYS A 478 -24.10 5.23 3.43
C LYS A 478 -24.56 3.97 4.19
N ASN A 479 -24.92 2.90 3.49
CA ASN A 479 -25.43 1.67 4.12
C ASN A 479 -24.34 0.64 4.45
N HIS A 480 -23.07 0.87 4.06
CA HIS A 480 -22.00 -0.09 4.30
C HIS A 480 -21.49 -0.05 5.76
N PRO A 481 -21.56 -1.16 6.53
CA PRO A 481 -21.07 -1.21 7.91
C PRO A 481 -19.55 -1.02 8.02
N SER A 482 -18.80 -1.41 6.98
CA SER A 482 -17.33 -1.27 6.93
C SER A 482 -16.84 0.17 7.04
N ILE A 483 -17.63 1.14 6.57
CA ILE A 483 -17.25 2.55 6.61
C ILE A 483 -17.31 3.05 8.04
N LEU A 484 -16.14 3.36 8.59
CA LEU A 484 -16.00 4.00 9.90
C LEU A 484 -15.85 5.51 9.78
N ILE A 485 -15.16 5.96 8.75
CA ILE A 485 -14.70 7.34 8.58
C ILE A 485 -15.04 7.83 7.17
N TRP A 486 -15.67 8.99 7.08
CA TRP A 486 -15.81 9.78 5.85
C TRP A 486 -14.64 10.75 5.72
N SER A 487 -13.84 10.61 4.67
CA SER A 487 -12.80 11.56 4.28
C SER A 487 -13.31 12.51 3.20
N MET A 488 -13.08 13.81 3.38
CA MET A 488 -13.56 14.83 2.44
C MET A 488 -12.74 14.95 1.16
N GLY A 489 -11.61 14.25 1.07
CA GLY A 489 -10.66 14.33 -0.04
C GLY A 489 -9.23 14.28 0.45
N ASN A 490 -8.29 14.61 -0.42
CA ASN A 490 -6.85 14.59 -0.16
C ASN A 490 -6.21 15.89 -0.65
N GLU A 491 -5.07 16.27 -0.05
CA GLU A 491 -4.15 17.33 -0.50
C GLU A 491 -4.79 18.46 -1.30
N SER A 492 -5.76 19.16 -0.69
CA SER A 492 -6.46 20.31 -1.32
C SER A 492 -6.50 21.56 -0.43
N GLY A 493 -5.88 21.48 0.75
CA GLY A 493 -5.96 22.46 1.84
C GLY A 493 -7.39 22.75 2.32
N TYR A 494 -7.57 23.77 3.17
CA TYR A 494 -8.82 23.95 3.93
C TYR A 494 -9.44 25.34 3.83
N GLY A 495 -10.70 25.37 3.38
CA GLY A 495 -11.48 26.58 3.13
C GLY A 495 -12.98 26.32 3.00
N CYS A 496 -13.74 27.30 2.52
CA CYS A 496 -15.20 27.32 2.57
C CYS A 496 -15.90 26.16 1.85
N GLY A 497 -15.27 25.60 0.81
CA GLY A 497 -15.76 24.40 0.15
C GLY A 497 -15.78 23.18 1.08
N ILE A 498 -14.68 22.95 1.80
CA ILE A 498 -14.52 21.80 2.71
C ILE A 498 -15.39 21.98 3.97
N GLU A 499 -15.47 23.19 4.52
CA GLU A 499 -16.35 23.50 5.65
C GLU A 499 -17.82 23.15 5.33
N ALA A 500 -18.28 23.53 4.13
CA ALA A 500 -19.64 23.22 3.67
C ALA A 500 -19.86 21.71 3.47
N ALA A 501 -18.86 21.00 2.94
CA ALA A 501 -18.93 19.55 2.76
C ALA A 501 -18.97 18.79 4.09
N LEU A 502 -18.13 19.17 5.05
CA LEU A 502 -18.12 18.60 6.41
C LEU A 502 -19.46 18.83 7.13
N ALA A 503 -19.97 20.06 7.09
CA ALA A 503 -21.24 20.40 7.72
C ALA A 503 -22.41 19.61 7.11
N TRP A 504 -22.42 19.44 5.79
CA TRP A 504 -23.43 18.61 5.11
C TRP A 504 -23.31 17.14 5.55
N THR A 505 -22.10 16.56 5.50
CA THR A 505 -21.85 15.15 5.88
C THR A 505 -22.31 14.89 7.31
N LYS A 506 -21.95 15.77 8.26
CA LYS A 506 -22.36 15.65 9.67
C LYS A 506 -23.87 15.74 9.87
N SER A 507 -24.54 16.59 9.10
CA SER A 507 -26.00 16.68 9.15
C SER A 507 -26.69 15.45 8.55
N ARG A 508 -26.04 14.80 7.58
CA ARG A 508 -26.60 13.67 6.85
C ARG A 508 -26.35 12.34 7.55
N ASP A 509 -25.13 12.11 8.03
CA ASP A 509 -24.70 10.89 8.71
C ASP A 509 -23.87 11.22 9.95
N PRO A 510 -24.53 11.45 11.10
CA PRO A 510 -23.83 11.67 12.36
C PRO A 510 -23.26 10.38 12.98
N SER A 511 -23.54 9.20 12.40
CA SER A 511 -23.15 7.89 12.97
C SER A 511 -21.70 7.50 12.68
N ARG A 512 -21.03 8.22 11.78
CA ARG A 512 -19.65 7.98 11.35
C ARG A 512 -18.77 9.17 11.65
N LEU A 513 -17.46 8.91 11.73
CA LEU A 513 -16.48 9.95 11.98
C LEU A 513 -16.14 10.71 10.69
N THR A 514 -15.75 11.97 10.81
CA THR A 514 -15.26 12.80 9.71
C THR A 514 -13.78 13.10 9.88
N HIS A 515 -13.09 13.05 8.75
CA HIS A 515 -11.66 13.19 8.62
C HIS A 515 -11.34 14.05 7.40
N TYR A 516 -10.27 14.85 7.51
CA TYR A 516 -9.65 15.52 6.38
C TYR A 516 -8.26 16.01 6.79
N GLU A 517 -7.20 15.47 6.19
CA GLU A 517 -5.84 15.79 6.61
C GLU A 517 -5.46 17.23 6.30
N SER A 518 -5.78 17.72 5.10
CA SER A 518 -5.33 19.05 4.67
C SER A 518 -5.99 20.20 5.43
N ALA A 519 -6.85 19.92 6.41
CA ALA A 519 -7.24 20.84 7.47
C ALA A 519 -6.03 21.52 8.15
N ILE A 520 -4.86 20.87 8.10
CA ILE A 520 -3.61 21.39 8.63
C ILE A 520 -3.07 22.59 7.84
N HIS A 521 -3.51 22.76 6.59
CA HIS A 521 -3.21 23.87 5.67
C HIS A 521 -4.45 24.79 5.56
N GLY A 522 -4.80 25.41 6.69
CA GLY A 522 -5.91 26.35 6.79
C GLY A 522 -5.66 27.67 6.04
N SER A 523 -6.68 28.15 5.33
CA SER A 523 -6.69 29.51 4.78
C SER A 523 -6.40 30.57 5.86
N PRO A 524 -5.79 31.74 5.52
CA PRO A 524 -5.53 32.83 6.47
C PRO A 524 -6.81 33.54 6.96
N ARG A 525 -7.99 33.06 6.56
CA ARG A 525 -9.27 33.47 7.13
C ARG A 525 -9.30 33.23 8.64
N LYS A 526 -9.87 34.20 9.37
CA LYS A 526 -9.95 34.15 10.84
C LYS A 526 -11.19 33.41 11.35
N ASP A 527 -12.08 33.04 10.45
CA ASP A 527 -13.39 32.48 10.71
C ASP A 527 -13.52 31.04 10.17
N LEU A 528 -12.40 30.31 10.09
CA LEU A 528 -12.43 28.88 9.75
C LEU A 528 -13.14 28.08 10.86
N ASP A 529 -14.05 27.21 10.46
CA ASP A 529 -14.81 26.30 11.30
C ASP A 529 -14.24 24.89 11.17
N TYR A 530 -13.70 24.37 12.27
CA TYR A 530 -13.15 23.00 12.38
C TYR A 530 -14.06 22.06 13.17
N SER A 531 -15.23 22.53 13.63
CA SER A 531 -16.10 21.80 14.57
C SER A 531 -16.68 20.51 14.03
N ASN A 532 -16.74 20.37 12.70
CA ASN A 532 -17.24 19.18 12.01
C ASN A 532 -16.16 18.15 11.68
N LEU A 533 -14.93 18.27 12.20
CA LEU A 533 -13.88 17.24 12.14
C LEU A 533 -13.84 16.46 13.45
N ASP A 534 -13.91 15.13 13.41
CA ASP A 534 -13.76 14.33 14.65
C ASP A 534 -12.33 13.88 14.91
N ILE A 535 -11.49 13.83 13.87
CA ILE A 535 -10.16 13.22 13.92
C ILE A 535 -9.11 14.24 13.52
N THR A 536 -8.01 14.31 14.28
CA THR A 536 -6.77 14.95 13.82
C THR A 536 -5.99 13.95 12.98
N SER A 537 -5.68 14.31 11.74
CA SER A 537 -4.90 13.46 10.85
C SER A 537 -3.56 14.06 10.48
N ARG A 538 -2.59 13.21 10.14
CA ARG A 538 -1.34 13.60 9.48
C ARG A 538 -0.92 12.58 8.45
N MET A 539 -0.26 13.08 7.42
CA MET A 539 0.61 12.31 6.53
C MET A 539 2.06 12.37 7.06
N TYR A 540 2.72 11.21 7.12
CA TYR A 540 4.16 11.07 7.34
C TYR A 540 4.77 11.77 8.59
N PRO A 541 4.10 11.84 9.76
CA PRO A 541 4.72 12.46 10.93
C PRO A 541 5.86 11.59 11.46
N SER A 542 6.96 12.22 11.90
CA SER A 542 8.02 11.51 12.63
C SER A 542 7.49 10.97 13.96
N ILE A 543 8.10 9.90 14.47
CA ILE A 543 7.78 9.33 15.81
C ILE A 543 7.77 10.42 16.88
N LYS A 544 8.77 11.30 16.87
CA LYS A 544 8.84 12.43 17.81
C LYS A 544 7.62 13.35 17.71
N LYS A 545 7.16 13.70 16.49
CA LYS A 545 5.97 14.56 16.32
C LYS A 545 4.71 13.89 16.87
N ILE A 546 4.61 12.57 16.75
CA ILE A 546 3.51 11.79 17.32
C ILE A 546 3.58 11.83 18.85
N GLU A 547 4.74 11.53 19.44
CA GLU A 547 4.90 11.60 20.90
C GLU A 547 4.61 12.99 21.45
N ASP A 548 5.12 14.03 20.78
CA ASP A 548 4.90 15.43 21.14
C ASP A 548 3.39 15.75 21.19
N TYR A 549 2.57 15.22 20.26
CA TYR A 549 1.11 15.38 20.26
C TYR A 549 0.46 14.92 21.56
N PHE A 550 0.97 13.88 22.21
CA PHE A 550 0.40 13.32 23.44
C PHE A 550 1.00 13.90 24.73
N THR A 551 2.04 14.75 24.67
CA THR A 551 2.59 15.46 25.85
C THR A 551 1.67 16.61 26.32
N PRO A 552 1.68 17.06 27.58
CA PRO A 552 0.85 18.21 28.02
C PRO A 552 1.08 19.50 27.20
N GLU A 553 2.33 19.73 26.77
CA GLU A 553 2.77 20.89 25.99
C GLU A 553 2.57 20.73 24.48
N GLY A 554 2.17 19.54 24.02
CA GLY A 554 1.86 19.23 22.62
C GLY A 554 0.78 20.14 22.03
N PRO A 555 0.70 20.23 20.68
CA PRO A 555 -0.28 21.07 20.01
C PRO A 555 -1.71 20.77 20.50
N HIS A 556 -2.44 21.85 20.77
CA HIS A 556 -3.88 21.86 20.98
C HIS A 556 -4.44 22.58 19.76
N GLY A 557 -4.99 21.84 18.80
CA GLY A 557 -5.50 22.39 17.54
C GLY A 557 -5.11 21.63 16.28
N ILE A 558 -5.86 21.89 15.20
CA ILE A 558 -5.73 21.17 13.92
C ILE A 558 -4.63 21.81 13.05
N SER A 559 -4.61 23.14 12.96
CA SER A 559 -3.63 23.88 12.14
C SER A 559 -2.99 25.04 12.90
N SER A 560 -1.96 25.64 12.30
CA SER A 560 -1.39 26.90 12.76
C SER A 560 -2.34 28.09 12.63
N HIS A 561 -3.48 27.92 11.94
CA HIS A 561 -4.44 28.97 11.59
C HIS A 561 -5.74 28.90 12.40
N GLY A 562 -5.91 27.87 13.25
CA GLY A 562 -7.05 27.75 14.16
C GLY A 562 -7.29 26.32 14.65
N ASP A 563 -8.25 26.21 15.57
CA ASP A 563 -8.81 24.97 16.08
C ASP A 563 -10.34 25.08 16.15
N ASP A 564 -11.01 24.04 16.64
CA ASP A 564 -12.45 24.01 16.87
C ASP A 564 -12.87 24.66 18.20
N GLY A 565 -11.93 25.27 18.94
CA GLY A 565 -12.17 26.04 20.15
C GLY A 565 -12.58 25.23 21.39
N ASP A 566 -12.56 23.88 21.33
CA ASP A 566 -12.96 23.01 22.44
C ASP A 566 -11.84 22.84 23.50
N GLY A 567 -10.60 23.18 23.14
CA GLY A 567 -9.40 23.06 23.98
C GLY A 567 -8.99 21.62 24.30
N GLY A 568 -9.60 20.64 23.63
CA GLY A 568 -9.37 19.22 23.75
C GLY A 568 -8.51 18.67 22.61
N ARG A 569 -8.02 17.44 22.79
CA ARG A 569 -7.39 16.68 21.71
C ARG A 569 -8.38 15.70 21.13
N LYS A 570 -8.37 15.59 19.81
CA LYS A 570 -9.13 14.60 19.06
C LYS A 570 -8.34 13.28 18.98
N PRO A 571 -8.98 12.15 18.64
CA PRO A 571 -8.26 10.99 18.14
C PRO A 571 -7.25 11.37 17.05
N TYR A 572 -6.08 10.75 17.10
CA TYR A 572 -5.00 10.99 16.14
C TYR A 572 -4.90 9.82 15.15
N PHE A 573 -4.92 10.11 13.86
CA PHE A 573 -4.90 9.12 12.78
C PHE A 573 -3.76 9.42 11.80
N LEU A 574 -3.06 8.39 11.37
CA LEU A 574 -2.05 8.49 10.32
C LEU A 574 -2.69 8.07 9.00
N CYS A 575 -3.31 8.99 8.26
CA CYS A 575 -3.93 8.64 6.97
C CYS A 575 -2.89 8.10 5.98
N GLU A 576 -1.63 8.53 6.12
CA GLU A 576 -0.47 7.98 5.41
C GLU A 576 0.73 7.94 6.35
N TYR A 577 1.44 6.82 6.40
CA TYR A 577 2.72 6.69 7.12
C TYR A 577 3.57 5.58 6.49
N CYS A 578 4.85 5.52 6.87
CA CYS A 578 5.79 4.48 6.41
C CYS A 578 5.75 4.30 4.88
N HIS A 579 6.14 5.34 4.13
CA HIS A 579 6.15 5.32 2.67
C HIS A 579 6.99 4.13 2.13
N ALA A 580 6.36 3.25 1.35
CA ALA A 580 6.87 1.93 0.99
C ALA A 580 7.64 1.89 -0.34
N MET A 581 8.07 3.06 -0.83
CA MET A 581 8.76 3.20 -2.11
C MET A 581 10.09 2.47 -2.19
N GLY A 582 10.19 1.60 -3.21
CA GLY A 582 11.34 0.74 -3.42
C GLY A 582 11.59 -0.18 -2.22
N LEU A 583 12.76 -0.04 -1.59
CA LEU A 583 13.20 -0.87 -0.48
C LEU A 583 12.72 -0.17 0.78
N GLY A 584 11.78 -0.81 1.48
CA GLY A 584 11.19 -0.28 2.69
C GLY A 584 9.74 -0.74 2.89
N PRO A 585 9.02 -0.09 3.82
CA PRO A 585 9.50 0.98 4.70
C PRO A 585 10.32 0.43 5.88
N GLY A 586 11.37 1.16 6.26
CA GLY A 586 11.97 1.07 7.60
C GLY A 586 11.05 1.69 8.67
N ASP A 587 11.36 1.46 9.94
CA ASP A 587 10.68 2.04 11.12
C ASP A 587 9.30 1.44 11.51
N LEU A 588 8.77 0.44 10.78
CA LEU A 588 7.45 -0.14 11.06
C LEU A 588 7.26 -0.61 12.52
N GLU A 589 8.29 -1.23 13.09
CA GLU A 589 8.26 -1.68 14.49
C GLU A 589 8.17 -0.50 15.49
N ASP A 590 8.78 0.64 15.18
CA ASP A 590 8.74 1.80 16.06
C ASP A 590 7.39 2.52 15.99
N TYR A 591 6.82 2.64 14.79
CA TYR A 591 5.44 3.10 14.65
C TYR A 591 4.46 2.18 15.39
N PHE A 592 4.61 0.85 15.27
CA PHE A 592 3.79 -0.10 16.04
C PHE A 592 3.87 0.19 17.54
N ARG A 593 5.07 0.35 18.10
CA ARG A 593 5.25 0.61 19.53
C ARG A 593 4.54 1.88 19.98
N VAL A 594 4.66 2.96 19.22
CA VAL A 594 4.00 4.24 19.55
C VAL A 594 2.49 4.17 19.38
N ILE A 595 1.99 3.48 18.34
CA ILE A 595 0.55 3.21 18.13
C ILE A 595 -0.05 2.48 19.34
N GLN A 596 0.66 1.49 19.88
CA GLN A 596 0.19 0.73 21.03
C GLN A 596 0.38 1.47 22.37
N ALA A 597 1.38 2.35 22.48
CA ALA A 597 1.64 3.12 23.70
C ALA A 597 0.60 4.22 23.97
N HIS A 598 -0.05 4.74 22.93
CA HIS A 598 -1.02 5.83 23.05
C HIS A 598 -2.44 5.36 22.68
N PRO A 599 -3.37 5.24 23.65
CA PRO A 599 -4.76 4.86 23.36
C PRO A 599 -5.45 5.79 22.35
N GLY A 600 -5.14 7.10 22.39
CA GLY A 600 -5.71 8.09 21.47
C GLY A 600 -5.10 8.10 20.07
N LEU A 601 -4.04 7.32 19.81
CA LEU A 601 -3.51 7.10 18.47
C LEU A 601 -4.26 5.94 17.84
N LEU A 602 -5.16 6.22 16.90
CA LEU A 602 -5.99 5.21 16.26
C LEU A 602 -5.17 4.19 15.46
N GLY A 603 -3.98 4.56 15.02
CA GLY A 603 -3.19 3.80 14.05
C GLY A 603 -3.18 4.52 12.70
N GLY A 604 -3.05 3.78 11.60
CA GLY A 604 -2.86 4.40 10.31
C GLY A 604 -2.93 3.49 9.09
N CYS A 605 -2.87 4.12 7.92
CA CYS A 605 -2.79 3.44 6.63
C CYS A 605 -1.41 3.65 6.00
N ILE A 606 -0.71 2.57 5.64
CA ILE A 606 0.58 2.65 4.94
C ILE A 606 0.37 3.21 3.54
N TRP A 607 1.32 4.02 3.07
CA TRP A 607 1.40 4.41 1.66
C TRP A 607 2.42 3.54 0.91
N GLU A 608 2.03 2.71 -0.04
CA GLU A 608 0.66 2.28 -0.34
C GLU A 608 0.58 0.78 -0.70
N TRP A 609 -0.54 0.31 -1.24
CA TRP A 609 -0.75 -1.11 -1.50
C TRP A 609 0.15 -1.65 -2.62
N ALA A 610 0.15 -1.04 -3.81
CA ALA A 610 0.77 -1.63 -5.00
C ALA A 610 1.52 -0.60 -5.86
N ASP A 611 2.66 -0.99 -6.41
CA ASP A 611 3.37 -0.19 -7.41
C ASP A 611 2.49 0.05 -8.66
N HIS A 612 2.40 1.30 -9.10
CA HIS A 612 1.67 1.67 -10.31
C HIS A 612 2.61 1.72 -11.52
N ALA A 613 2.56 0.69 -12.36
CA ALA A 613 3.33 0.61 -13.60
C ALA A 613 2.49 0.04 -14.74
N ILE A 614 2.92 0.25 -15.99
CA ILE A 614 2.27 -0.29 -17.19
C ILE A 614 3.05 -1.49 -17.71
N ASP A 615 2.38 -2.64 -17.90
CA ASP A 615 2.99 -3.85 -18.46
C ASP A 615 3.20 -3.69 -19.98
N GLN A 616 4.45 -3.44 -20.38
CA GLN A 616 4.86 -3.39 -21.79
C GLN A 616 5.26 -4.77 -22.34
N GLY A 617 4.96 -5.85 -21.62
CA GLY A 617 5.26 -7.21 -22.05
C GLY A 617 6.67 -7.63 -21.66
N ARG A 618 7.44 -8.15 -22.63
CA ARG A 618 8.78 -8.68 -22.36
C ARG A 618 9.82 -8.16 -23.35
N ASP A 619 11.03 -7.95 -22.86
CA ASP A 619 12.18 -7.60 -23.68
C ASP A 619 12.65 -8.79 -24.56
N ARG A 620 13.71 -8.58 -25.35
CA ARG A 620 14.29 -9.63 -26.21
C ARG A 620 14.96 -10.76 -25.44
N LYS A 621 15.33 -10.54 -24.17
CA LYS A 621 15.93 -11.53 -23.27
C LYS A 621 14.85 -12.31 -22.50
N GLY A 622 13.59 -11.88 -22.60
CA GLY A 622 12.44 -12.48 -21.93
C GLY A 622 12.10 -11.86 -20.57
N HIS A 623 12.76 -10.78 -20.14
CA HIS A 623 12.44 -10.08 -18.90
C HIS A 623 11.14 -9.29 -19.04
N ARG A 624 10.32 -9.23 -17.99
CA ARG A 624 9.10 -8.43 -18.02
C ARG A 624 9.46 -6.94 -17.93
N ILE A 625 8.75 -6.11 -18.69
CA ILE A 625 8.95 -4.66 -18.72
C ILE A 625 7.75 -4.01 -18.06
N TYR A 626 8.00 -3.32 -16.95
CA TYR A 626 7.06 -2.42 -16.31
C TYR A 626 7.55 -1.00 -16.52
N ALA A 627 6.70 -0.19 -17.15
CA ALA A 627 6.98 1.21 -17.47
C ALA A 627 6.33 2.13 -16.42
N TYR A 628 7.06 3.15 -15.99
CA TYR A 628 6.59 4.19 -15.08
C TYR A 628 6.74 5.58 -15.74
N GLY A 629 6.62 6.68 -15.00
CA GLY A 629 6.61 8.03 -15.57
C GLY A 629 7.82 8.35 -16.45
N GLY A 630 7.57 8.85 -17.65
CA GLY A 630 8.56 9.22 -18.65
C GLY A 630 8.82 8.15 -19.70
N ASP A 631 8.47 6.89 -19.42
CA ASP A 631 8.68 5.76 -20.34
C ASP A 631 7.71 5.78 -21.54
N HIS A 632 6.66 6.61 -21.50
CA HIS A 632 5.69 6.79 -22.58
C HIS A 632 5.97 8.03 -23.44
N GLY A 633 7.08 8.74 -23.15
CA GLY A 633 7.48 9.98 -23.85
C GLY A 633 6.62 11.19 -23.50
N GLU A 634 5.89 11.13 -22.39
CA GLU A 634 5.03 12.17 -21.88
C GLU A 634 5.81 13.30 -21.17
N TYR A 635 5.22 14.49 -21.11
CA TYR A 635 5.70 15.60 -20.29
C TYR A 635 4.52 16.45 -19.81
N PRO A 636 4.46 16.86 -18.53
CA PRO A 636 5.40 16.51 -17.45
C PRO A 636 5.28 15.04 -16.99
N HIS A 637 6.28 14.56 -16.22
CA HIS A 637 6.25 13.28 -15.51
C HIS A 637 7.10 13.30 -14.22
N ASP A 638 6.78 12.46 -13.25
CA ASP A 638 7.46 12.34 -11.93
C ASP A 638 8.23 11.02 -11.74
N ALA A 639 8.68 10.44 -12.86
CA ALA A 639 9.55 9.27 -12.91
C ALA A 639 8.95 8.06 -12.15
N ASN A 640 9.73 7.44 -11.25
CA ASN A 640 9.36 6.24 -10.53
C ASN A 640 8.64 6.51 -9.20
N PHE A 641 8.17 7.73 -8.95
CA PHE A 641 7.53 8.07 -7.68
C PHE A 641 6.29 7.20 -7.40
N CYS A 642 5.64 6.70 -8.45
CA CYS A 642 4.58 5.70 -8.41
C CYS A 642 5.00 4.24 -8.13
N MET A 643 6.25 4.00 -7.73
CA MET A 643 6.77 2.68 -7.31
C MET A 643 6.82 2.60 -5.78
N ASP A 644 5.70 2.90 -5.16
CA ASP A 644 5.46 3.17 -3.74
C ASP A 644 4.63 2.10 -3.03
N GLY A 645 4.53 0.91 -3.61
CA GLY A 645 3.71 -0.18 -3.10
C GLY A 645 4.39 -1.12 -2.10
N LEU A 646 3.57 -1.79 -1.29
CA LEU A 646 3.92 -3.00 -0.54
C LEU A 646 3.94 -4.26 -1.44
N VAL A 647 3.38 -4.19 -2.64
CA VAL A 647 3.44 -5.24 -3.66
C VAL A 647 3.85 -4.70 -5.02
N TYR A 648 4.52 -5.54 -5.81
CA TYR A 648 4.83 -5.27 -7.21
C TYR A 648 3.53 -5.14 -8.03
N PRO A 649 3.56 -4.63 -9.28
CA PRO A 649 2.35 -4.46 -10.08
C PRO A 649 1.56 -5.76 -10.32
N ASP A 650 2.23 -6.92 -10.28
CA ASP A 650 1.63 -8.26 -10.37
C ASP A 650 1.24 -8.90 -9.02
N ARG A 651 1.20 -8.11 -7.94
CA ARG A 651 0.80 -8.53 -6.59
C ARG A 651 1.73 -9.57 -5.96
N ARG A 652 3.00 -9.62 -6.40
CA ARG A 652 4.06 -10.30 -5.64
C ARG A 652 4.41 -9.42 -4.43
N PRO A 653 4.43 -9.96 -3.19
CA PRO A 653 4.80 -9.20 -2.00
C PRO A 653 6.23 -8.65 -2.06
N HIS A 654 6.42 -7.36 -1.73
CA HIS A 654 7.72 -6.82 -1.37
C HIS A 654 8.17 -7.35 -0.01
N THR A 655 9.45 -7.17 0.31
CA THR A 655 9.95 -7.42 1.67
C THR A 655 9.20 -6.57 2.69
N GLY A 656 8.81 -5.34 2.35
CA GLY A 656 7.99 -4.45 3.18
C GLY A 656 6.67 -5.06 3.65
N LEU A 657 5.93 -5.77 2.79
CA LEU A 657 4.66 -6.41 3.18
C LEU A 657 4.89 -7.58 4.15
N ARG A 658 6.02 -8.28 4.02
CA ARG A 658 6.40 -9.37 4.93
C ARG A 658 6.79 -8.81 6.30
N GLU A 659 7.46 -7.66 6.31
CA GLU A 659 7.80 -6.91 7.53
C GLU A 659 6.51 -6.48 8.24
N PHE A 660 5.59 -5.84 7.49
CA PHE A 660 4.28 -5.43 7.98
C PHE A 660 3.52 -6.58 8.63
N LYS A 661 3.40 -7.72 7.92
CA LYS A 661 2.71 -8.91 8.43
C LYS A 661 3.24 -9.31 9.80
N ASN A 662 4.57 -9.43 9.93
CA ASN A 662 5.11 -9.87 11.21
C ASN A 662 4.99 -8.80 12.28
N VAL A 663 5.16 -7.52 11.97
CA VAL A 663 4.96 -6.41 12.93
C VAL A 663 3.52 -6.41 13.47
N PHE A 664 2.52 -6.58 12.61
CA PHE A 664 1.10 -6.58 13.00
C PHE A 664 0.52 -7.98 13.26
N ARG A 665 1.36 -8.92 13.68
CA ARG A 665 0.89 -10.23 14.16
C ARG A 665 -0.11 -10.08 15.32
N PRO A 666 -1.16 -10.91 15.39
CA PRO A 666 -2.33 -10.71 16.27
C PRO A 666 -2.03 -10.92 17.77
N ALA A 667 -0.90 -11.53 18.10
CA ALA A 667 -0.42 -11.67 19.46
C ALA A 667 1.09 -11.51 19.49
N ARG A 668 1.64 -10.97 20.58
CA ARG A 668 3.10 -10.90 20.76
C ARG A 668 3.55 -11.54 22.07
N LEU A 669 4.73 -12.13 22.01
CA LEU A 669 5.48 -12.59 23.16
C LEU A 669 6.11 -11.39 23.87
N VAL A 670 5.66 -11.10 25.08
CA VAL A 670 6.11 -9.95 25.88
C VAL A 670 6.97 -10.36 27.08
N GLY A 671 7.11 -11.66 27.34
CA GLY A 671 8.00 -12.15 28.39
C GLY A 671 8.16 -13.65 28.43
N TYR A 672 9.19 -14.11 29.13
CA TYR A 672 9.39 -15.52 29.44
C TYR A 672 10.03 -15.71 30.81
N ASN A 673 9.52 -16.69 31.57
CA ASN A 673 10.05 -17.05 32.88
C ASN A 673 10.80 -18.38 32.80
N SER A 674 12.12 -18.31 32.89
CA SER A 674 13.01 -19.48 32.72
C SER A 674 12.89 -20.54 33.81
N GLN A 675 12.40 -20.19 35.01
CA GLN A 675 12.23 -21.13 36.13
C GLN A 675 10.94 -21.93 35.99
N THR A 676 9.87 -21.27 35.57
CA THR A 676 8.53 -21.87 35.43
C THR A 676 8.24 -22.36 34.01
N LYS A 677 9.07 -21.97 33.03
CA LYS A 677 8.92 -22.27 31.60
C LYS A 677 7.64 -21.69 31.00
N LEU A 678 7.20 -20.53 31.51
CA LEU A 678 6.01 -19.84 31.04
C LEU A 678 6.37 -18.72 30.07
N LEU A 679 5.73 -18.70 28.91
CA LEU A 679 5.68 -17.58 27.97
C LEU A 679 4.54 -16.65 28.38
N THR A 680 4.76 -15.33 28.34
CA THR A 680 3.72 -14.31 28.52
C THR A 680 3.36 -13.71 27.17
N LEU A 681 2.11 -13.85 26.76
CA LEU A 681 1.60 -13.34 25.49
C LEU A 681 0.65 -12.17 25.76
N HIS A 682 0.72 -11.15 24.90
CA HIS A 682 -0.26 -10.07 24.82
C HIS A 682 -1.16 -10.28 23.61
N ASN A 683 -2.48 -10.23 23.81
CA ASN A 683 -3.48 -10.30 22.74
C ASN A 683 -3.70 -8.91 22.13
N TYR A 684 -3.37 -8.72 20.85
CA TYR A 684 -3.58 -7.45 20.14
C TYR A 684 -4.90 -7.39 19.37
N LEU A 685 -5.71 -8.46 19.39
CA LEU A 685 -7.07 -8.44 18.85
C LEU A 685 -7.97 -7.55 19.72
N ASP A 686 -8.92 -6.89 19.07
CA ASP A 686 -9.85 -5.92 19.63
C ASP A 686 -11.12 -6.59 20.21
N PHE A 687 -11.50 -7.78 19.71
CA PHE A 687 -12.76 -8.46 20.07
C PHE A 687 -12.62 -9.94 20.42
N THR A 688 -11.63 -10.63 19.84
CA THR A 688 -11.55 -12.10 19.90
C THR A 688 -10.57 -12.62 20.97
N PHE A 689 -10.94 -13.69 21.66
CA PHE A 689 -10.02 -14.42 22.55
C PHE A 689 -9.00 -15.22 21.73
N LEU A 690 -7.76 -15.33 22.22
CA LEU A 690 -6.69 -15.98 21.41
C LEU A 690 -6.94 -17.45 21.10
N ASP A 691 -7.60 -18.22 21.97
CA ASP A 691 -7.92 -19.64 21.75
C ASP A 691 -9.03 -19.88 20.73
N GLU A 692 -9.83 -18.85 20.44
CA GLU A 692 -10.84 -18.87 19.37
C GLU A 692 -10.21 -18.54 18.01
N TYR A 693 -9.10 -17.80 17.99
CA TYR A 693 -8.47 -17.30 16.76
C TYR A 693 -7.27 -18.13 16.30
N LEU A 694 -6.34 -18.44 17.20
CA LEU A 694 -5.03 -19.01 16.85
C LEU A 694 -4.58 -20.17 17.75
N SER A 695 -3.58 -20.89 17.24
CA SER A 695 -2.78 -21.88 17.97
C SER A 695 -1.29 -21.53 17.86
N LEU A 696 -0.43 -22.21 18.62
CA LEU A 696 1.00 -21.92 18.68
C LEU A 696 1.84 -23.15 18.37
N THR A 697 2.97 -22.91 17.71
CA THR A 697 4.10 -23.83 17.63
C THR A 697 5.37 -23.15 18.13
N TRP A 698 6.34 -23.94 18.58
CA TRP A 698 7.64 -23.43 18.99
C TRP A 698 8.77 -24.29 18.43
N THR A 699 9.92 -23.66 18.19
CA THR A 699 11.17 -24.31 17.74
C THR A 699 12.36 -23.72 18.50
N LEU A 700 13.14 -24.57 19.17
CA LEU A 700 14.42 -24.20 19.75
C LEU A 700 15.53 -24.43 18.71
N LEU A 701 16.26 -23.36 18.41
CA LEU A 701 17.41 -23.35 17.52
C LEU A 701 18.71 -23.35 18.34
N CYS A 702 19.72 -24.09 17.88
CA CYS A 702 21.09 -24.04 18.35
C CYS A 702 22.02 -23.78 17.17
N ASP A 703 22.79 -22.69 17.22
CA ASP A 703 23.61 -22.20 16.10
C ASP A 703 22.81 -22.06 14.79
N GLY A 704 21.53 -21.68 14.93
CA GLY A 704 20.59 -21.48 13.81
C GLY A 704 19.95 -22.75 13.26
N GLU A 705 20.29 -23.94 13.76
CA GLU A 705 19.71 -25.22 13.36
C GLU A 705 18.70 -25.72 14.41
N PRO A 706 17.56 -26.32 14.02
CA PRO A 706 16.54 -26.80 14.95
C PRO A 706 17.03 -28.00 15.77
N VAL A 707 16.87 -27.92 17.09
CA VAL A 707 17.23 -29.00 18.05
C VAL A 707 16.02 -29.56 18.80
N ALA A 708 14.94 -28.80 18.90
CA ALA A 708 13.66 -29.26 19.44
C ALA A 708 12.51 -28.41 18.87
N SER A 709 11.31 -28.99 18.78
CA SER A 709 10.09 -28.26 18.40
C SER A 709 8.85 -28.94 18.96
N GLY A 710 7.72 -28.22 19.01
CA GLY A 710 6.45 -28.79 19.46
C GLY A 710 5.33 -27.76 19.56
N THR A 711 4.26 -28.15 20.25
CA THR A 711 3.17 -27.27 20.66
C THR A 711 3.27 -26.99 22.18
N PRO A 712 2.73 -25.88 22.69
CA PRO A 712 2.75 -25.60 24.13
C PRO A 712 1.88 -26.58 24.98
N GLU A 713 2.17 -26.67 26.29
CA GLU A 713 1.38 -27.41 27.29
C GLU A 713 0.24 -26.51 27.83
N LEU A 714 -1.03 -26.91 27.57
CA LEU A 714 -2.24 -26.12 27.90
C LEU A 714 -2.97 -26.59 29.18
N ASP A 715 -2.44 -27.58 29.91
CA ASP A 715 -3.13 -28.32 30.98
C ASP A 715 -2.78 -27.88 32.41
N ARG A 716 -1.92 -26.86 32.58
CA ARG A 716 -1.44 -26.38 33.91
C ARG A 716 -2.10 -25.09 34.42
N GLY A 717 -3.36 -24.81 34.07
CA GLY A 717 -4.00 -23.52 34.39
C GLY A 717 -3.42 -22.34 33.61
N THR A 718 -2.66 -22.65 32.57
CA THR A 718 -2.05 -21.78 31.56
C THR A 718 -2.67 -22.14 30.22
N GLY A 719 -2.98 -21.17 29.37
CA GLY A 719 -3.67 -21.44 28.12
C GLY A 719 -3.82 -20.22 27.25
N LEU A 720 -4.38 -20.44 26.06
CA LEU A 720 -4.63 -19.39 25.08
C LEU A 720 -5.96 -18.66 25.31
N HIS A 721 -6.68 -18.97 26.39
CA HIS A 721 -7.89 -18.23 26.77
C HIS A 721 -7.52 -16.85 27.34
N ILE A 722 -7.09 -15.95 26.46
CA ILE A 722 -6.58 -14.61 26.75
C ILE A 722 -7.53 -13.61 26.07
N ALA A 723 -8.19 -12.79 26.89
CA ALA A 723 -9.13 -11.79 26.43
C ALA A 723 -8.46 -10.73 25.51
N PRO A 724 -9.23 -10.02 24.68
CA PRO A 724 -8.75 -8.86 23.93
C PRO A 724 -7.94 -7.89 24.79
N HIS A 725 -6.79 -7.43 24.29
CA HIS A 725 -5.85 -6.52 24.97
C HIS A 725 -5.26 -7.02 26.29
N ALA A 726 -5.50 -8.27 26.68
CA ALA A 726 -5.02 -8.83 27.92
C ALA A 726 -3.71 -9.61 27.72
N GLU A 727 -3.02 -9.82 28.84
CA GLU A 727 -1.88 -10.72 28.92
C GLU A 727 -2.26 -12.05 29.56
N GLY A 728 -1.67 -13.13 29.08
CA GLY A 728 -1.81 -14.46 29.67
C GLY A 728 -0.54 -15.27 29.51
N THR A 729 -0.51 -16.44 30.17
CA THR A 729 0.68 -17.29 30.16
C THR A 729 0.40 -18.67 29.57
N VAL A 730 1.39 -19.18 28.85
CA VAL A 730 1.36 -20.51 28.21
C VAL A 730 2.64 -21.27 28.58
N GLY A 731 2.51 -22.53 28.98
CA GLY A 731 3.64 -23.35 29.38
C GLY A 731 4.35 -24.02 28.20
N LEU A 732 5.68 -24.05 28.24
CA LEU A 732 6.48 -24.89 27.35
C LEU A 732 6.83 -26.21 28.04
N PRO A 733 6.88 -27.32 27.29
CA PRO A 733 7.38 -28.57 27.83
C PRO A 733 8.85 -28.42 28.27
N PRO A 734 9.34 -29.25 29.21
CA PRO A 734 10.76 -29.28 29.56
C PRO A 734 11.63 -29.52 28.33
N MET A 735 12.62 -28.63 28.13
CA MET A 735 13.60 -28.72 27.05
C MET A 735 14.96 -29.08 27.63
N ASP A 736 15.72 -29.93 26.93
CA ASP A 736 17.13 -30.22 27.19
C ASP A 736 18.00 -29.50 26.16
N PRO A 737 18.29 -28.19 26.35
CA PRO A 737 19.08 -27.42 25.40
C PRO A 737 20.53 -27.93 25.36
N PRO A 738 21.19 -27.92 24.19
CA PRO A 738 22.61 -28.25 24.07
C PRO A 738 23.49 -27.46 25.06
N GLU A 739 24.63 -28.03 25.50
CA GLU A 739 25.57 -27.38 26.42
C GLU A 739 26.39 -26.24 25.77
N HIS A 740 26.46 -26.22 24.45
CA HIS A 740 27.23 -25.25 23.65
C HIS A 740 26.39 -24.74 22.47
N GLY A 741 26.79 -23.59 21.92
CA GLY A 741 26.11 -22.94 20.79
C GLY A 741 25.12 -21.86 21.23
N ARG A 742 24.82 -20.94 20.30
CA ARG A 742 23.86 -19.84 20.48
C ARG A 742 22.44 -20.39 20.42
N LEU A 743 21.61 -20.06 21.41
CA LEU A 743 20.24 -20.54 21.50
C LEU A 743 19.24 -19.43 21.14
N THR A 744 18.25 -19.79 20.34
CA THR A 744 17.11 -18.93 19.99
C THR A 744 15.83 -19.76 20.07
N LEU A 745 14.77 -19.25 20.69
CA LEU A 745 13.45 -19.86 20.68
C LEU A 745 12.56 -19.10 19.70
N LEU A 746 12.06 -19.77 18.67
CA LEU A 746 11.05 -19.27 17.75
C LEU A 746 9.67 -19.72 18.23
N VAL A 747 8.69 -18.81 18.24
CA VAL A 747 7.28 -19.08 18.55
C VAL A 747 6.44 -18.58 17.39
N GLU A 748 5.71 -19.47 16.73
CA GLU A 748 4.89 -19.15 15.56
C GLU A 748 3.40 -19.18 15.92
N TYR A 749 2.66 -18.24 15.34
CA TYR A 749 1.21 -18.09 15.49
C TYR A 749 0.50 -18.66 14.27
N ILE A 750 -0.42 -19.60 14.48
CA ILE A 750 -1.08 -20.36 13.41
C ILE A 750 -2.59 -20.16 13.49
N LEU A 751 -3.23 -19.74 12.39
CA LEU A 751 -4.68 -19.53 12.32
C LEU A 751 -5.43 -20.84 12.61
N ALA A 752 -6.29 -20.80 13.62
CA ALA A 752 -7.15 -21.91 14.04
C ALA A 752 -8.62 -21.70 13.63
N LYS A 753 -9.08 -20.44 13.56
CA LYS A 753 -10.41 -20.03 13.11
C LYS A 753 -10.63 -20.39 11.63
N THR A 754 -11.90 -20.59 11.26
CA THR A 754 -12.31 -20.67 9.84
C THR A 754 -12.42 -19.27 9.28
N ASP A 755 -11.76 -18.99 8.15
CA ASP A 755 -11.76 -17.68 7.50
C ASP A 755 -12.28 -17.81 6.04
N PRO A 756 -12.99 -16.80 5.50
CA PRO A 756 -13.51 -16.85 4.13
C PRO A 756 -12.45 -16.96 3.03
N VAL A 757 -11.24 -16.44 3.26
CA VAL A 757 -10.16 -16.37 2.26
C VAL A 757 -8.85 -17.02 2.73
N LEU A 758 -8.64 -17.16 4.04
CA LEU A 758 -7.43 -17.79 4.59
C LEU A 758 -7.65 -19.28 4.89
N PRO A 759 -6.71 -20.15 4.50
CA PRO A 759 -6.76 -21.55 4.88
C PRO A 759 -6.47 -21.72 6.37
N GLN A 760 -7.16 -22.67 7.02
CA GLN A 760 -6.78 -23.11 8.36
C GLN A 760 -5.32 -23.59 8.37
N GLY A 761 -4.55 -23.20 9.40
CA GLY A 761 -3.12 -23.47 9.46
C GLY A 761 -2.25 -22.38 8.82
N HIS A 762 -2.83 -21.29 8.31
CA HIS A 762 -2.09 -20.13 7.82
C HIS A 762 -1.19 -19.52 8.92
N SER A 763 0.04 -19.17 8.56
CA SER A 763 0.96 -18.48 9.48
C SER A 763 0.53 -17.02 9.65
N LEU A 764 0.31 -16.62 10.89
CA LEU A 764 -0.07 -15.26 11.30
C LEU A 764 1.15 -14.39 11.67
N GLY A 765 2.33 -15.00 11.77
CA GLY A 765 3.58 -14.36 12.19
C GLY A 765 4.32 -15.19 13.24
N PHE A 766 5.38 -14.61 13.80
CA PHE A 766 6.22 -15.24 14.80
C PHE A 766 6.90 -14.22 15.72
N ASP A 767 7.29 -14.71 16.89
CA ASP A 767 8.23 -14.08 17.80
C ASP A 767 9.49 -14.92 17.95
N GLN A 768 10.59 -14.30 18.34
CA GLN A 768 11.78 -15.02 18.75
C GLN A 768 12.40 -14.43 20.02
N LEU A 769 12.94 -15.31 20.87
CA LEU A 769 13.69 -14.95 22.07
C LEU A 769 15.14 -15.36 21.93
N GLU A 770 16.04 -14.47 22.33
CA GLU A 770 17.46 -14.80 22.44
C GLU A 770 17.77 -15.45 23.81
N ALA A 771 18.97 -16.01 23.95
CA ALA A 771 19.40 -16.66 25.18
C ALA A 771 19.24 -15.77 26.42
N ALA A 772 19.55 -14.47 26.31
CA ALA A 772 19.39 -13.51 27.39
C ALA A 772 17.93 -13.38 27.86
N ASP A 773 16.98 -13.25 26.93
CA ASP A 773 15.55 -13.18 27.21
C ASP A 773 15.03 -14.49 27.83
N MET A 774 15.66 -15.60 27.48
CA MET A 774 15.40 -16.91 28.07
C MET A 774 16.02 -17.11 29.46
N GLY A 775 16.74 -16.12 30.00
CA GLY A 775 17.50 -16.24 31.26
C GLY A 775 18.59 -17.31 31.18
N MET A 776 19.10 -17.58 29.97
CA MET A 776 20.16 -18.53 29.67
C MET A 776 21.47 -17.79 29.37
N PRO A 777 22.64 -18.42 29.60
CA PRO A 777 23.91 -17.78 29.28
C PRO A 777 24.05 -17.57 27.77
N GLU A 778 24.41 -16.35 27.37
CA GLU A 778 24.82 -16.06 26.01
C GLU A 778 26.07 -16.87 25.66
N ARG A 779 26.02 -17.52 24.50
CA ARG A 779 27.08 -18.38 24.00
C ARG A 779 27.35 -17.98 22.55
N PRO A 780 28.63 -17.91 22.15
CA PRO A 780 28.96 -17.62 20.76
C PRO A 780 28.48 -18.78 19.88
N ASN A 781 28.13 -18.44 18.64
CA ASN A 781 27.82 -19.44 17.63
C ASN A 781 29.02 -20.39 17.45
N GLY A 782 28.78 -21.70 17.54
CA GLY A 782 29.83 -22.71 17.50
C GLY A 782 30.61 -22.73 16.19
N VAL A 783 29.93 -22.53 15.06
CA VAL A 783 30.54 -22.49 13.72
C VAL A 783 31.35 -21.20 13.54
N ALA A 784 30.78 -20.05 13.90
CA ALA A 784 31.50 -18.77 13.86
C ALA A 784 32.77 -18.85 14.72
N ARG A 785 32.67 -19.41 15.93
CA ARG A 785 33.83 -19.63 16.81
C ARG A 785 34.90 -20.52 16.17
N VAL A 786 34.51 -21.56 15.41
CA VAL A 786 35.48 -22.40 14.68
C VAL A 786 36.14 -21.65 13.52
N ILE A 787 35.42 -20.74 12.86
CA ILE A 787 35.98 -19.87 11.82
C ILE A 787 36.97 -18.87 12.45
N SER A 788 36.58 -18.22 13.54
CA SER A 788 37.39 -17.23 14.26
C SER A 788 38.59 -17.86 14.98
N ALA A 789 38.47 -19.10 15.45
CA ALA A 789 39.59 -19.83 16.04
C ALA A 789 40.68 -20.07 14.99
N ASP A 790 41.92 -19.65 15.28
CA ASP A 790 43.07 -19.97 14.45
C ASP A 790 43.35 -21.49 14.51
N PRO A 791 43.15 -22.26 13.42
CA PRO A 791 43.44 -23.68 13.40
C PRO A 791 44.93 -23.99 13.69
N GLY A 792 45.82 -22.99 13.60
CA GLY A 792 47.27 -23.12 13.76
C GLY A 792 47.81 -23.14 15.20
N SER A 793 47.01 -22.84 16.22
CA SER A 793 47.53 -22.72 17.60
C SER A 793 47.95 -24.05 18.28
N GLY A 794 47.64 -25.22 17.67
CA GLY A 794 47.89 -26.54 18.25
C GLY A 794 48.87 -27.45 17.50
N ALA A 795 49.14 -27.22 16.22
CA ALA A 795 50.01 -28.07 15.40
C ALA A 795 51.08 -27.22 14.72
N ARG A 796 52.35 -27.37 15.15
CA ARG A 796 53.50 -26.76 14.46
C ARG A 796 53.55 -27.27 13.02
N GLY A 797 53.10 -26.46 12.06
CA GLY A 797 53.27 -26.74 10.64
C GLY A 797 54.76 -26.81 10.28
N ALA A 798 55.14 -27.80 9.46
CA ALA A 798 56.52 -28.01 9.03
C ALA A 798 57.00 -26.99 7.97
N HIS A 799 56.10 -26.16 7.43
CA HIS A 799 56.36 -25.23 6.32
C HIS A 799 56.04 -23.79 6.70
N ARG A 800 57.05 -22.92 6.60
CA ARG A 800 56.97 -21.50 6.96
C ARG A 800 56.50 -20.67 5.75
N PRO A 801 55.67 -19.64 5.94
CA PRO A 801 55.30 -18.74 4.84
C PRO A 801 56.54 -18.07 4.22
N VAL A 802 56.58 -18.03 2.89
CA VAL A 802 57.58 -17.30 2.11
C VAL A 802 57.07 -15.88 1.88
N VAL A 803 57.81 -14.90 2.40
CA VAL A 803 57.50 -13.48 2.20
C VAL A 803 58.43 -12.89 1.13
N ARG A 804 57.87 -12.28 0.10
CA ARG A 804 58.60 -11.43 -0.86
C ARG A 804 58.07 -10.02 -0.79
N GLN A 805 58.98 -9.06 -0.69
CA GLN A 805 58.65 -7.65 -0.60
C GLN A 805 59.21 -6.91 -1.82
N THR A 806 58.36 -6.09 -2.44
CA THR A 806 58.78 -5.07 -3.43
C THR A 806 58.38 -3.69 -2.92
N ASP A 807 58.71 -2.65 -3.66
CA ASP A 807 58.28 -1.27 -3.33
C ASP A 807 56.76 -1.10 -3.31
N THR A 808 56.02 -1.95 -4.03
CA THR A 808 54.57 -1.79 -4.22
C THR A 808 53.73 -2.91 -3.62
N ARG A 809 54.30 -4.06 -3.25
CA ARG A 809 53.52 -5.18 -2.69
C ARG A 809 54.27 -6.04 -1.68
N PHE A 810 53.50 -6.77 -0.87
CA PHE A 810 53.94 -7.92 -0.10
C PHE A 810 53.29 -9.18 -0.67
N ASP A 811 54.08 -10.12 -1.17
CA ASP A 811 53.65 -11.46 -1.54
C ASP A 811 53.91 -12.40 -0.35
N VAL A 812 52.88 -13.02 0.21
CA VAL A 812 52.99 -13.98 1.31
C VAL A 812 52.40 -15.33 0.85
N GLU A 813 53.22 -16.37 0.86
CA GLU A 813 52.92 -17.66 0.22
C GLU A 813 53.12 -18.82 1.21
N GLY A 814 52.11 -19.66 1.40
CA GLY A 814 52.16 -20.91 2.15
C GLY A 814 52.39 -22.12 1.24
N SER A 815 51.99 -23.32 1.70
CA SER A 815 52.09 -24.56 0.91
C SER A 815 51.19 -24.59 -0.31
N ASP A 816 49.98 -24.10 -0.14
CA ASP A 816 48.82 -24.26 -1.01
C ASP A 816 48.03 -22.96 -1.15
N TRP A 817 48.44 -21.89 -0.45
CA TRP A 817 47.79 -20.58 -0.49
C TRP A 817 48.77 -19.46 -0.78
N ARG A 818 48.28 -18.35 -1.34
CA ARG A 818 49.06 -17.13 -1.54
C ARG A 818 48.18 -15.89 -1.44
N TYR A 819 48.67 -14.88 -0.71
CA TYR A 819 48.09 -13.55 -0.60
C TYR A 819 49.07 -12.49 -1.12
N VAL A 820 48.55 -11.51 -1.85
CA VAL A 820 49.30 -10.35 -2.33
C VAL A 820 48.67 -9.10 -1.76
N PHE A 821 49.42 -8.32 -0.98
CA PHE A 821 48.98 -7.06 -0.39
C PHE A 821 49.59 -5.88 -1.13
N ASN A 822 48.77 -4.90 -1.52
CA ASN A 822 49.23 -3.69 -2.15
C ASN A 822 49.70 -2.69 -1.09
N ARG A 823 50.98 -2.29 -1.14
CA ARG A 823 51.59 -1.38 -0.15
C ARG A 823 51.15 0.08 -0.30
N ARG A 824 50.51 0.44 -1.42
CA ARG A 824 50.01 1.79 -1.71
C ARG A 824 48.59 2.01 -1.23
N THR A 825 47.77 0.96 -1.18
CA THR A 825 46.39 1.01 -0.68
C THR A 825 46.25 0.38 0.70
N GLY A 826 47.13 -0.56 1.04
CA GLY A 826 47.07 -1.35 2.28
C GLY A 826 46.04 -2.48 2.25
N MET A 827 45.49 -2.79 1.08
CA MET A 827 44.46 -3.80 0.86
C MET A 827 45.04 -5.08 0.21
N VAL A 828 44.27 -6.17 0.25
CA VAL A 828 44.56 -7.41 -0.47
C VAL A 828 44.28 -7.21 -1.96
N GLU A 829 45.32 -7.38 -2.79
CA GLU A 829 45.25 -7.28 -4.25
C GLU A 829 44.82 -8.61 -4.89
N SER A 830 45.27 -9.74 -4.33
CA SER A 830 44.82 -11.07 -4.75
C SER A 830 44.99 -12.09 -3.64
N MET A 831 44.13 -13.12 -3.67
CA MET A 831 44.22 -14.33 -2.85
C MET A 831 44.02 -15.55 -3.74
N SER A 832 44.73 -16.63 -3.43
CA SER A 832 44.61 -17.89 -4.15
C SER A 832 44.83 -19.09 -3.24
N ILE A 833 44.16 -20.19 -3.57
CA ILE A 833 44.32 -21.51 -2.95
C ILE A 833 44.41 -22.58 -4.04
N ASP A 834 45.34 -23.52 -3.92
CA ASP A 834 45.65 -24.55 -4.93
C ASP A 834 45.80 -23.99 -6.36
N ASN A 835 46.49 -22.84 -6.47
CA ASN A 835 46.67 -22.08 -7.72
C ASN A 835 45.37 -21.57 -8.38
N ARG A 836 44.24 -21.57 -7.67
CA ARG A 836 42.97 -20.98 -8.10
C ARG A 836 42.84 -19.58 -7.50
N SER A 837 42.53 -18.58 -8.33
CA SER A 837 42.27 -17.22 -7.83
C SER A 837 40.92 -17.18 -7.11
N LEU A 838 40.88 -16.52 -5.96
CA LEU A 838 39.65 -16.27 -5.20
C LEU A 838 39.15 -14.84 -5.36
N LEU A 839 39.93 -13.98 -6.01
CA LEU A 839 39.54 -12.62 -6.37
C LEU A 839 39.72 -12.37 -7.87
N THR A 840 38.77 -11.67 -8.48
CA THR A 840 38.85 -11.15 -9.86
C THR A 840 39.27 -9.67 -9.89
N ALA A 841 39.10 -8.96 -8.78
CA ALA A 841 39.58 -7.61 -8.55
C ALA A 841 40.05 -7.44 -7.08
N PRO A 842 40.91 -6.45 -6.77
CA PRO A 842 41.37 -6.17 -5.41
C PRO A 842 40.22 -5.98 -4.40
N MET A 843 40.47 -6.29 -3.14
CA MET A 843 39.55 -5.95 -2.05
C MET A 843 39.52 -4.43 -1.84
N GLU A 844 38.33 -3.93 -1.51
CA GLU A 844 38.08 -2.50 -1.31
C GLU A 844 37.48 -2.25 0.07
N VAL A 845 37.82 -1.11 0.68
CA VAL A 845 37.00 -0.57 1.77
C VAL A 845 35.74 0.01 1.14
N ASN A 846 34.57 -0.41 1.61
CA ASN A 846 33.32 0.02 1.03
C ASN A 846 32.62 1.04 1.94
N LEU A 847 32.35 2.22 1.38
CA LEU A 847 31.61 3.31 2.02
C LEU A 847 30.36 3.72 1.23
N TRP A 848 30.02 3.02 0.16
CA TRP A 848 28.89 3.35 -0.71
C TRP A 848 27.85 2.24 -0.67
N ARG A 849 26.57 2.61 -0.80
CA ARG A 849 25.48 1.71 -1.20
C ARG A 849 24.80 2.31 -2.42
N ALA A 850 24.26 1.48 -3.31
CA ALA A 850 23.42 2.00 -4.39
C ALA A 850 22.20 2.71 -3.74
N PRO A 851 22.01 4.03 -3.92
CA PRO A 851 21.02 4.76 -3.14
C PRO A 851 19.63 4.19 -3.35
N ILE A 852 18.92 3.95 -2.25
CA ILE A 852 17.53 3.51 -2.26
C ILE A 852 16.62 4.72 -2.45
N ASP A 853 15.35 4.51 -2.82
CA ASP A 853 14.41 5.62 -2.99
C ASP A 853 14.27 6.48 -1.71
N ASN A 854 14.32 5.86 -0.53
CA ASN A 854 14.35 6.56 0.77
C ASN A 854 15.63 7.37 1.03
N ASP A 855 16.71 7.18 0.24
CA ASP A 855 17.90 8.03 0.30
C ASP A 855 17.70 9.36 -0.48
N ALA A 856 16.48 9.68 -0.93
CA ALA A 856 16.13 10.81 -1.81
C ALA A 856 16.86 12.11 -1.50
N ILE A 857 16.94 12.49 -0.22
CA ILE A 857 17.60 13.72 0.25
C ILE A 857 19.09 13.48 0.52
N ILE A 858 19.44 12.45 1.30
CA ILE A 858 20.82 12.25 1.78
C ILE A 858 21.79 11.83 0.67
N LYS A 859 21.31 11.18 -0.41
CA LYS A 859 22.16 10.72 -1.52
C LYS A 859 22.96 11.86 -2.17
N GLU A 860 22.42 13.08 -2.19
CA GLU A 860 23.12 14.25 -2.72
C GLU A 860 24.30 14.65 -1.82
N GLU A 861 24.14 14.56 -0.50
CA GLU A 861 25.24 14.81 0.45
C GLU A 861 26.30 13.70 0.40
N TRP A 862 25.91 12.43 0.23
CA TRP A 862 26.88 11.35 0.03
C TRP A 862 27.66 11.48 -1.28
N ARG A 863 27.02 11.95 -2.36
CA ARG A 863 27.69 12.26 -3.64
C ARG A 863 28.66 13.43 -3.50
N LYS A 864 28.28 14.49 -2.78
CA LYS A 864 29.19 15.61 -2.46
C LYS A 864 30.37 15.16 -1.59
N ALA A 865 30.13 14.19 -0.71
CA ALA A 865 31.17 13.53 0.08
C ALA A 865 32.02 12.55 -0.74
N GLU A 866 31.72 12.31 -2.02
CA GLU A 866 32.38 11.36 -2.92
C GLU A 866 32.52 9.94 -2.36
N TYR A 867 31.54 9.47 -1.57
CA TYR A 867 31.55 8.11 -1.01
C TYR A 867 31.53 7.02 -2.09
N ASP A 868 30.91 7.28 -3.24
CA ASP A 868 30.90 6.43 -4.44
C ASP A 868 32.29 6.27 -5.09
N ARG A 869 33.25 7.12 -4.73
CA ARG A 869 34.63 7.17 -5.28
C ARG A 869 35.69 7.00 -4.21
N ALA A 870 35.28 6.66 -2.99
CA ALA A 870 36.17 6.48 -1.86
C ALA A 870 37.18 5.35 -2.13
N SER A 871 38.42 5.58 -1.73
CA SER A 871 39.50 4.61 -1.83
C SER A 871 40.48 4.79 -0.67
N THR A 872 41.33 3.78 -0.46
CA THR A 872 42.36 3.85 0.58
C THR A 872 43.73 4.18 0.01
N ARG A 873 44.43 5.08 0.70
CA ARG A 873 45.85 5.39 0.49
C ARG A 873 46.64 5.03 1.74
N ALA A 874 47.56 4.09 1.62
CA ALA A 874 48.50 3.76 2.68
C ALA A 874 49.53 4.89 2.88
N LEU A 875 49.53 5.47 4.08
CA LEU A 875 50.56 6.39 4.56
C LEU A 875 51.78 5.62 5.08
N SER A 876 51.52 4.45 5.66
CA SER A 876 52.54 3.46 5.98
C SER A 876 51.95 2.05 5.83
N CYS A 877 52.78 1.10 5.45
CA CYS A 877 52.38 -0.31 5.34
C CYS A 877 53.62 -1.17 5.67
N GLN A 878 53.59 -1.81 6.83
CA GLN A 878 54.72 -2.52 7.43
C GLN A 878 54.35 -3.98 7.68
N LEU A 879 55.26 -4.89 7.34
CA LEU A 879 55.10 -6.32 7.58
C LEU A 879 56.05 -6.75 8.70
N GLN A 880 55.53 -7.53 9.65
CA GLN A 880 56.28 -8.20 10.70
C GLN A 880 55.93 -9.68 10.68
N THR A 881 56.93 -10.56 10.87
CA THR A 881 56.70 -11.99 11.02
C THR A 881 57.15 -12.43 12.40
N ASP A 882 56.24 -13.01 13.17
CA ASP A 882 56.52 -13.70 14.43
C ASP A 882 56.71 -15.19 14.12
N GLN A 883 57.97 -15.62 14.09
CA GLN A 883 58.31 -17.00 13.77
C GLN A 883 57.95 -17.99 14.88
N ASP A 884 57.86 -17.53 16.13
CA ASP A 884 57.55 -18.41 17.27
C ASP A 884 56.05 -18.71 17.33
N ARG A 885 55.23 -17.76 16.87
CA ARG A 885 53.76 -17.89 16.80
C ARG A 885 53.23 -18.34 15.44
N GLY A 886 54.08 -18.43 14.41
CA GLY A 886 53.64 -18.80 13.05
C GLY A 886 52.73 -17.75 12.41
N LEU A 887 52.95 -16.47 12.71
CA LEU A 887 52.05 -15.38 12.34
C LEU A 887 52.78 -14.30 11.53
N THR A 888 52.23 -13.92 10.38
CA THR A 888 52.68 -12.76 9.60
C THR A 888 51.65 -11.64 9.74
N THR A 889 52.05 -10.51 10.31
CA THR A 889 51.20 -9.34 10.52
C THR A 889 51.58 -8.21 9.57
N ILE A 890 50.59 -7.61 8.90
CA ILE A 890 50.73 -6.40 8.11
C ILE A 890 49.93 -5.30 8.78
N LYS A 891 50.60 -4.24 9.21
CA LYS A 891 49.98 -3.04 9.77
C LYS A 891 50.05 -1.91 8.76
N ALA A 892 48.90 -1.37 8.40
CA ALA A 892 48.79 -0.28 7.46
C ALA A 892 48.00 0.89 8.08
N ALA A 893 48.61 2.08 8.08
CA ALA A 893 47.92 3.33 8.40
C ALA A 893 47.42 3.92 7.09
N LEU A 894 46.10 3.99 6.93
CA LEU A 894 45.41 4.36 5.70
C LEU A 894 44.72 5.72 5.86
N SER A 895 44.75 6.51 4.81
CA SER A 895 43.86 7.66 4.63
C SER A 895 42.73 7.23 3.71
N VAL A 896 41.49 7.50 4.08
CA VAL A 896 40.31 7.34 3.21
C VAL A 896 40.18 8.61 2.38
N VAL A 897 40.24 8.48 1.05
CA VAL A 897 40.34 9.62 0.13
C VAL A 897 39.48 9.41 -1.11
N ALA A 898 39.04 10.52 -1.70
CA ALA A 898 38.46 10.60 -3.03
C ALA A 898 39.04 11.83 -3.77
N PRO A 899 38.88 11.93 -5.10
CA PRO A 899 39.28 13.13 -5.85
C PRO A 899 38.71 14.43 -5.25
N SER A 900 39.42 15.55 -5.45
CA SER A 900 38.90 16.93 -5.21
C SER A 900 38.49 17.34 -3.79
N ILE A 901 38.45 16.44 -2.81
CA ILE A 901 38.04 16.71 -1.42
C ILE A 901 39.12 16.34 -0.39
N GLN A 902 38.93 16.78 0.87
CA GLN A 902 39.80 16.39 1.98
C GLN A 902 39.60 14.91 2.37
N PRO A 903 40.57 14.28 3.07
CA PRO A 903 40.39 12.92 3.57
C PRO A 903 39.13 12.77 4.44
N MET A 904 38.38 11.69 4.21
CA MET A 904 37.12 11.40 4.95
C MET A 904 37.37 10.79 6.33
N GLY A 905 38.59 10.34 6.56
CA GLY A 905 38.98 9.64 7.78
C GLY A 905 40.29 8.90 7.62
N SER A 906 40.69 8.20 8.69
CA SER A 906 41.88 7.37 8.73
C SER A 906 41.55 5.98 9.26
N ILE A 907 42.23 4.95 8.74
CA ILE A 907 42.04 3.56 9.17
C ILE A 907 43.40 3.01 9.62
N LEU A 908 43.47 2.42 10.81
CA LEU A 908 44.55 1.51 11.16
C LEU A 908 44.10 0.08 10.85
N ALA A 909 44.58 -0.47 9.74
CA ALA A 909 44.31 -1.85 9.34
C ALA A 909 45.43 -2.78 9.81
N THR A 910 45.08 -3.82 10.57
CA THR A 910 45.97 -4.90 10.97
C THR A 910 45.49 -6.19 10.35
N TRP A 911 46.23 -6.69 9.35
CA TRP A 911 46.03 -8.00 8.77
C TRP A 911 46.96 -9.00 9.48
N ALA A 912 46.42 -10.11 9.96
CA ALA A 912 47.19 -11.17 10.60
C ALA A 912 46.94 -12.49 9.86
N LEU A 913 48.01 -13.06 9.32
CA LEU A 913 47.98 -14.25 8.47
C LEU A 913 48.67 -15.41 9.18
N SER A 914 47.95 -16.50 9.43
CA SER A 914 48.50 -17.71 10.04
C SER A 914 49.26 -18.58 9.04
N ASP A 915 50.04 -19.53 9.55
CA ASP A 915 50.80 -20.48 8.72
C ASP A 915 49.91 -21.39 7.86
N GLN A 916 48.64 -21.60 8.26
CA GLN A 916 47.62 -22.31 7.51
C GLN A 916 46.84 -21.43 6.52
N GLY A 917 47.18 -20.14 6.40
CA GLY A 917 46.55 -19.25 5.42
C GLY A 917 45.22 -18.64 5.87
N GLY A 918 44.88 -18.72 7.15
CA GLY A 918 43.78 -17.97 7.74
C GLY A 918 44.14 -16.49 7.85
N LEU A 919 43.26 -15.60 7.39
CA LEU A 919 43.47 -14.16 7.35
C LEU A 919 42.50 -13.46 8.31
N ASP A 920 43.03 -12.86 9.36
CA ASP A 920 42.29 -12.01 10.28
C ASP A 920 42.54 -10.53 9.95
N LEU A 921 41.52 -9.72 10.12
CA LEU A 921 41.54 -8.28 9.93
C LEU A 921 41.01 -7.60 11.18
N LYS A 922 41.71 -6.56 11.63
CA LYS A 922 41.17 -5.52 12.50
C LYS A 922 41.31 -4.17 11.81
N MET A 923 40.21 -3.47 11.57
CA MET A 923 40.20 -2.08 11.09
C MET A 923 39.71 -1.15 12.19
N GLU A 924 40.50 -0.15 12.52
CA GLU A 924 40.14 0.93 13.44
C GLU A 924 39.97 2.20 12.61
N LEU A 925 38.73 2.55 12.29
CA LEU A 925 38.37 3.76 11.53
C LEU A 925 38.15 4.93 12.50
N HIS A 926 38.81 6.04 12.20
CA HIS A 926 38.48 7.35 12.74
C HIS A 926 37.96 8.23 11.60
N ARG A 927 36.65 8.45 11.57
CA ARG A 927 35.92 9.24 10.57
C ARG A 927 36.04 10.73 10.89
N ASP A 928 36.11 11.56 9.85
CA ASP A 928 35.99 13.01 10.01
C ASP A 928 34.50 13.40 10.19
N PRO A 929 34.11 14.01 11.31
CA PRO A 929 32.72 14.35 11.59
C PRO A 929 32.15 15.46 10.70
N GLU A 930 32.96 16.16 9.89
CA GLU A 930 32.45 17.12 8.89
C GLU A 930 31.67 16.44 7.75
N PHE A 931 31.92 15.14 7.53
CA PHE A 931 31.21 14.35 6.53
C PHE A 931 29.87 13.82 7.07
N PRO A 932 28.88 13.55 6.20
CA PRO A 932 27.62 12.93 6.60
C PRO A 932 27.82 11.54 7.23
N TYR A 933 26.76 10.98 7.79
CA TYR A 933 26.79 9.59 8.26
C TYR A 933 27.04 8.62 7.09
N LEU A 934 27.66 7.48 7.38
CA LEU A 934 28.03 6.51 6.34
C LEU A 934 26.80 5.69 5.90
N PRO A 935 26.61 5.41 4.60
CA PRO A 935 25.60 4.44 4.18
C PRO A 935 25.96 3.01 4.61
N ARG A 936 27.25 2.67 4.60
CA ARG A 936 27.82 1.42 5.12
C ARG A 936 29.30 1.59 5.46
N PHE A 937 29.85 0.64 6.23
CA PHE A 937 31.29 0.52 6.42
C PHE A 937 31.70 -0.95 6.44
N GLY A 938 32.59 -1.35 5.52
CA GLY A 938 32.98 -2.75 5.39
C GLY A 938 34.06 -3.02 4.35
N LEU A 939 34.09 -4.26 3.88
CA LEU A 939 34.89 -4.71 2.75
C LEU A 939 33.99 -5.12 1.58
N ARG A 940 34.42 -4.82 0.36
CA ARG A 940 33.87 -5.37 -0.89
C ARG A 940 34.88 -6.30 -1.55
N LEU A 941 34.45 -7.53 -1.82
CA LEU A 941 35.24 -8.60 -2.43
C LEU A 941 34.61 -8.97 -3.78
N PHE A 942 35.44 -9.04 -4.83
CA PHE A 942 35.03 -9.49 -6.16
C PHE A 942 35.49 -10.93 -6.35
N LEU A 943 34.60 -11.89 -6.10
CA LEU A 943 34.89 -13.31 -6.22
C LEU A 943 34.67 -13.79 -7.67
N PRO A 944 35.37 -14.85 -8.12
CA PRO A 944 35.02 -15.55 -9.34
C PRO A 944 33.53 -15.92 -9.39
N LYS A 945 32.88 -15.73 -10.54
CA LYS A 945 31.46 -16.08 -10.74
C LYS A 945 31.10 -17.53 -10.37
N SER A 946 32.06 -18.45 -10.35
CA SER A 946 31.80 -19.83 -9.90
C SER A 946 31.45 -19.91 -8.41
N LEU A 947 32.04 -19.04 -7.57
CA LEU A 947 31.77 -18.91 -6.15
C LEU A 947 30.45 -18.17 -5.95
N GLN A 948 29.35 -18.91 -6.10
CA GLN A 948 28.01 -18.35 -6.11
C GLN A 948 27.07 -19.00 -5.12
N ARG A 949 27.41 -20.16 -4.52
CA ARG A 949 26.54 -20.79 -3.52
C ARG A 949 26.83 -20.20 -2.16
N VAL A 950 25.79 -19.68 -1.51
CA VAL A 950 25.87 -18.97 -0.24
C VAL A 950 25.22 -19.79 0.86
N THR A 951 25.87 -19.89 2.01
CA THR A 951 25.28 -20.40 3.25
C THR A 951 25.64 -19.46 4.38
N TYR A 952 24.66 -19.00 5.16
CA TYR A 952 24.93 -18.07 6.26
C TYR A 952 24.08 -18.41 7.48
N CYS A 953 24.51 -17.93 8.64
CA CYS A 953 23.74 -17.98 9.88
C CYS A 953 23.51 -16.56 10.38
N GLY A 954 22.26 -16.10 10.37
CA GLY A 954 21.88 -14.72 10.66
C GLY A 954 20.38 -14.51 10.48
N TYR A 955 19.94 -13.28 10.30
CA TYR A 955 18.53 -13.00 9.98
C TYR A 955 18.20 -13.34 8.52
N GLY A 956 17.19 -14.18 8.33
CA GLY A 956 16.66 -14.57 7.02
C GLY A 956 15.25 -15.16 7.11
N PRO A 957 14.67 -15.64 6.01
CA PRO A 957 15.32 -15.82 4.70
C PRO A 957 15.32 -14.54 3.83
N TYR A 958 14.58 -13.51 4.21
CA TYR A 958 14.46 -12.29 3.42
C TYR A 958 15.61 -11.31 3.72
N GLU A 959 15.79 -10.34 2.83
CA GLU A 959 16.71 -9.24 3.08
C GLU A 959 16.33 -8.53 4.39
N SER A 960 17.34 -8.03 5.10
CA SER A 960 17.20 -7.40 6.40
C SER A 960 18.27 -6.34 6.64
N TYR A 961 17.83 -5.28 7.29
CA TYR A 961 18.56 -4.07 7.64
C TYR A 961 18.31 -3.73 9.12
N ARG A 962 19.04 -2.74 9.63
CA ARG A 962 19.06 -2.41 11.06
C ARG A 962 17.67 -2.06 11.62
N ASP A 963 16.82 -1.45 10.82
CA ASP A 963 15.46 -0.96 11.12
C ASP A 963 14.36 -1.73 10.36
N MET A 964 14.72 -2.78 9.61
CA MET A 964 13.81 -3.60 8.81
C MET A 964 14.30 -5.06 8.83
N HIS A 965 13.84 -5.86 9.78
CA HIS A 965 14.29 -7.26 9.97
C HIS A 965 13.29 -8.15 10.71
N ARG A 966 12.07 -7.68 10.96
CA ARG A 966 11.02 -8.42 11.66
C ARG A 966 10.41 -9.53 10.81
N ALA A 967 10.46 -9.45 9.48
CA ALA A 967 10.07 -10.52 8.57
C ALA A 967 11.01 -11.74 8.62
N SER A 968 12.23 -11.51 9.13
CA SER A 968 13.31 -12.50 9.17
C SER A 968 13.53 -13.00 10.59
N HIS A 969 13.87 -14.27 10.73
CA HIS A 969 14.27 -14.88 12.00
C HIS A 969 15.74 -15.29 11.94
N TYR A 970 16.36 -15.45 13.12
CA TYR A 970 17.71 -15.99 13.20
C TYR A 970 17.71 -17.48 12.79
N GLY A 971 18.62 -17.90 11.92
CA GLY A 971 18.68 -19.29 11.43
C GLY A 971 19.81 -19.53 10.43
N VAL A 972 19.95 -20.77 9.96
CA VAL A 972 20.85 -21.13 8.86
C VAL A 972 20.09 -21.15 7.53
N PHE A 973 20.54 -20.35 6.58
CA PHE A 973 19.92 -20.21 5.26
C PHE A 973 20.92 -20.51 4.14
N ARG A 974 20.39 -20.93 2.98
CA ARG A 974 21.18 -21.35 1.82
C ARG A 974 20.54 -20.82 0.54
N ASP A 975 21.34 -20.16 -0.29
CA ASP A 975 20.90 -19.64 -1.59
C ASP A 975 22.08 -19.53 -2.57
N THR A 976 21.89 -18.78 -3.64
CA THR A 976 22.89 -18.36 -4.61
C THR A 976 23.00 -16.84 -4.66
N ALA A 977 24.13 -16.31 -5.11
CA ALA A 977 24.30 -14.87 -5.27
C ALA A 977 23.18 -14.21 -6.09
N SER A 978 22.65 -14.88 -7.11
CA SER A 978 21.50 -14.39 -7.89
C SER A 978 20.16 -14.54 -7.15
N GLY A 979 19.98 -15.57 -6.33
CA GLY A 979 18.74 -15.77 -5.56
C GLY A 979 18.59 -14.82 -4.37
N MET A 980 19.70 -14.24 -3.91
CA MET A 980 19.73 -13.20 -2.87
C MET A 980 19.39 -11.80 -3.37
N VAL A 981 19.21 -11.61 -4.69
CA VAL A 981 18.86 -10.31 -5.28
C VAL A 981 17.36 -10.11 -5.22
N GLU A 982 16.92 -8.98 -4.67
CA GLU A 982 15.55 -8.49 -4.86
C GLU A 982 15.49 -7.57 -6.08
N HIS A 983 14.56 -7.86 -7.00
CA HIS A 983 14.47 -7.22 -8.31
C HIS A 983 13.50 -6.03 -8.27
N TYR A 984 13.87 -5.00 -7.51
CA TYR A 984 13.15 -3.72 -7.47
C TYR A 984 13.08 -3.08 -8.86
N LEU A 985 11.90 -2.61 -9.26
CA LEU A 985 11.66 -2.10 -10.62
C LEU A 985 12.61 -0.98 -11.00
N ARG A 986 12.88 -0.07 -10.06
CA ARG A 986 14.05 0.81 -10.08
C ARG A 986 15.20 0.15 -9.30
N PRO A 987 16.32 -0.20 -9.96
CA PRO A 987 17.46 -0.80 -9.28
C PRO A 987 18.04 0.09 -8.18
N GLN A 988 18.43 -0.55 -7.07
CA GLN A 988 18.95 0.08 -5.85
C GLN A 988 19.64 -0.97 -4.96
N GLU A 989 20.19 -0.57 -3.80
CA GLU A 989 20.74 -1.53 -2.81
C GLU A 989 19.67 -2.56 -2.41
N ASN A 990 20.07 -3.82 -2.33
CA ASN A 990 19.19 -4.94 -1.94
C ASN A 990 20.01 -6.12 -1.40
N GLY A 991 19.32 -7.08 -0.79
CA GLY A 991 19.87 -8.40 -0.44
C GLY A 991 20.82 -8.40 0.76
N SER A 992 20.77 -7.37 1.61
CA SER A 992 21.49 -7.36 2.88
C SER A 992 20.92 -8.37 3.86
N HIS A 993 21.76 -8.95 4.72
CA HIS A 993 21.33 -9.71 5.90
C HIS A 993 21.96 -9.14 7.16
N TYR A 994 21.10 -8.69 8.08
CA TYR A 994 21.48 -8.15 9.38
C TYR A 994 21.84 -9.26 10.38
N GLY A 995 22.69 -8.93 11.35
CA GLY A 995 22.99 -9.81 12.50
C GLY A 995 23.56 -11.17 12.12
N CYS A 996 24.42 -11.22 11.10
CA CYS A 996 25.00 -12.45 10.57
C CYS A 996 26.25 -12.87 11.36
N ASP A 997 26.25 -14.09 11.89
CA ASP A 997 27.38 -14.64 12.65
C ASP A 997 28.48 -15.19 11.71
N TYR A 998 28.08 -15.79 10.58
CA TYR A 998 29.01 -16.23 9.55
C TYR A 998 28.35 -16.33 8.17
N VAL A 999 29.17 -16.18 7.12
CA VAL A 999 28.80 -16.46 5.73
C VAL A 999 29.85 -17.33 5.05
N LEU A 1000 29.37 -18.27 4.25
CA LEU A 1000 30.13 -19.21 3.45
C LEU A 1000 29.77 -18.97 1.98
N VAL A 1001 30.77 -18.76 1.13
CA VAL A 1001 30.59 -18.67 -0.33
C VAL A 1001 31.46 -19.73 -1.00
N GLU A 1002 30.84 -20.59 -1.79
CA GLU A 1002 31.51 -21.77 -2.32
C GLU A 1002 31.16 -22.10 -3.78
N ASP A 1003 32.07 -22.85 -4.38
CA ASP A 1003 31.91 -23.54 -5.64
C ASP A 1003 32.34 -25.01 -5.46
N ASP A 1004 32.50 -25.75 -6.55
CA ASP A 1004 32.81 -27.19 -6.49
C ASP A 1004 34.24 -27.47 -6.03
N CYS A 1005 35.08 -26.44 -5.93
CA CYS A 1005 36.52 -26.53 -5.79
C CYS A 1005 37.05 -25.74 -4.59
N SER A 1006 36.36 -24.68 -4.18
CA SER A 1006 36.83 -23.67 -3.24
C SER A 1006 35.70 -23.25 -2.29
N LEU A 1007 36.07 -22.91 -1.06
CA LEU A 1007 35.19 -22.35 -0.04
C LEU A 1007 35.86 -21.14 0.60
N LEU A 1008 35.17 -20.00 0.59
CA LEU A 1008 35.48 -18.82 1.40
C LEU A 1008 34.52 -18.79 2.60
N GLN A 1009 35.07 -18.66 3.80
CA GLN A 1009 34.31 -18.52 5.05
C GLN A 1009 34.65 -17.16 5.67
N ALA A 1010 33.65 -16.45 6.14
CA ALA A 1010 33.79 -15.18 6.85
C ALA A 1010 32.98 -15.19 8.15
N ALA A 1011 33.56 -14.67 9.23
CA ALA A 1011 32.90 -14.41 10.50
C ALA A 1011 33.49 -13.14 11.14
N GLY A 1012 32.67 -12.34 11.82
CA GLY A 1012 33.16 -11.16 12.55
C GLY A 1012 33.61 -11.48 13.98
N ASP A 1013 34.22 -10.49 14.66
CA ASP A 1013 34.40 -10.52 16.12
C ASP A 1013 33.04 -10.50 16.86
N GLY A 1014 32.00 -10.01 16.17
CA GLY A 1014 30.59 -10.10 16.52
C GLY A 1014 29.75 -10.23 15.24
N PRO A 1015 28.42 -10.15 15.34
CA PRO A 1015 27.55 -10.20 14.16
C PRO A 1015 27.86 -9.08 13.17
N ILE A 1016 27.85 -9.40 11.88
CA ILE A 1016 28.12 -8.50 10.75
C ILE A 1016 26.86 -8.32 9.89
N SER A 1017 26.88 -7.32 9.01
CA SER A 1017 25.97 -7.29 7.86
C SER A 1017 26.69 -7.82 6.62
N PHE A 1018 25.97 -8.47 5.71
CA PHE A 1018 26.54 -8.87 4.43
C PHE A 1018 25.50 -8.82 3.31
N ASN A 1019 25.96 -8.61 2.08
CA ASN A 1019 25.18 -8.91 0.87
C ASN A 1019 26.05 -9.61 -0.18
N CYS A 1020 25.41 -10.42 -1.03
CA CYS A 1020 26.08 -11.18 -2.08
C CYS A 1020 25.28 -11.07 -3.38
N SER A 1021 25.87 -10.52 -4.45
CA SER A 1021 25.14 -10.16 -5.68
C SER A 1021 25.99 -10.37 -6.93
N PRO A 1022 25.40 -10.68 -8.10
CA PRO A 1022 26.08 -10.66 -9.39
C PRO A 1022 26.23 -9.25 -9.98
N TYR A 1023 25.66 -8.22 -9.34
CA TYR A 1023 25.69 -6.82 -9.78
C TYR A 1023 26.60 -6.00 -8.89
N THR A 1024 27.25 -4.98 -9.44
CA THR A 1024 27.99 -4.00 -8.62
C THR A 1024 27.05 -2.88 -8.19
N GLN A 1025 27.45 -2.16 -7.14
CA GLN A 1025 26.67 -1.02 -6.64
C GLN A 1025 26.65 0.14 -7.66
N GLU A 1026 27.67 0.24 -8.50
CA GLU A 1026 27.72 1.19 -9.61
C GLU A 1026 26.69 0.86 -10.70
N GLU A 1027 26.53 -0.42 -11.03
CA GLU A 1027 25.51 -0.88 -12.00
C GLU A 1027 24.10 -0.61 -11.47
N LEU A 1028 23.82 -0.98 -10.22
CA LEU A 1028 22.54 -0.70 -9.55
C LEU A 1028 22.24 0.80 -9.49
N THR A 1029 23.26 1.65 -9.28
CA THR A 1029 23.08 3.12 -9.24
C THR A 1029 22.76 3.72 -10.62
N ALA A 1030 23.21 3.09 -11.70
CA ALA A 1030 23.21 3.69 -13.04
C ALA A 1030 21.95 3.37 -13.87
N LYS A 1031 21.24 2.29 -13.56
CA LYS A 1031 20.09 1.82 -14.35
C LYS A 1031 18.77 2.42 -13.86
N GLY A 1032 17.88 2.69 -14.81
CA GLY A 1032 16.51 3.12 -14.49
C GLY A 1032 15.62 1.92 -14.20
N HIS A 1033 15.86 0.79 -14.88
CA HIS A 1033 14.98 -0.36 -14.81
C HIS A 1033 15.75 -1.67 -14.56
N ASP A 1034 15.16 -2.57 -13.78
CA ASP A 1034 15.72 -3.89 -13.45
C ASP A 1034 16.12 -4.71 -14.69
N HIS A 1035 15.29 -4.70 -15.73
CA HIS A 1035 15.57 -5.43 -16.97
C HIS A 1035 16.79 -4.92 -17.75
N GLU A 1036 17.33 -3.74 -17.39
CA GLU A 1036 18.54 -3.16 -17.99
C GLU A 1036 19.83 -3.62 -17.31
N LEU A 1037 19.75 -4.31 -16.16
CA LEU A 1037 20.90 -4.73 -15.38
C LEU A 1037 21.75 -5.77 -16.13
N GLU A 1038 23.07 -5.58 -16.07
CA GLU A 1038 24.05 -6.51 -16.61
C GLU A 1038 24.96 -7.06 -15.50
N GLU A 1039 25.05 -8.38 -15.39
CA GLU A 1039 25.94 -9.03 -14.41
C GLU A 1039 27.40 -8.65 -14.67
N CYS A 1040 28.16 -8.37 -13.61
CA CYS A 1040 29.53 -7.84 -13.72
C CYS A 1040 30.60 -8.91 -14.01
N GLY A 1041 30.20 -10.18 -14.15
CA GLY A 1041 31.13 -11.31 -14.36
C GLY A 1041 31.82 -11.79 -13.08
N SER A 1042 31.42 -11.27 -11.91
CA SER A 1042 31.89 -11.64 -10.58
C SER A 1042 30.72 -11.91 -9.64
N THR A 1043 31.00 -12.63 -8.56
CA THR A 1043 30.14 -12.61 -7.37
C THR A 1043 30.68 -11.51 -6.46
N VAL A 1044 29.91 -10.44 -6.27
CA VAL A 1044 30.26 -9.33 -5.38
C VAL A 1044 29.78 -9.69 -3.98
N LEU A 1045 30.71 -9.88 -3.05
CA LEU A 1045 30.44 -10.13 -1.63
C LEU A 1045 30.87 -8.90 -0.83
N CYS A 1046 29.94 -8.28 -0.12
CA CYS A 1046 30.28 -7.25 0.85
C CYS A 1046 30.11 -7.77 2.27
N LEU A 1047 31.10 -7.48 3.12
CA LEU A 1047 31.16 -7.88 4.53
C LEU A 1047 31.33 -6.61 5.36
N ASP A 1048 30.29 -6.22 6.07
CA ASP A 1048 30.23 -4.94 6.74
C ASP A 1048 30.26 -5.06 8.25
N TYR A 1049 30.88 -4.07 8.88
CA TYR A 1049 30.58 -3.73 10.26
C TYR A 1049 29.07 -3.54 10.44
N ALA A 1050 28.47 -2.73 9.56
CA ALA A 1050 27.04 -2.52 9.44
C ALA A 1050 26.72 -1.70 8.18
N THR A 1051 25.44 -1.67 7.82
CA THR A 1051 24.82 -0.70 6.92
C THR A 1051 23.84 0.17 7.71
N SER A 1052 23.71 1.45 7.34
CA SER A 1052 22.65 2.33 7.86
C SER A 1052 21.27 1.78 7.48
N GLY A 1053 20.25 2.15 8.24
CA GLY A 1053 18.87 1.72 8.01
C GLY A 1053 18.28 2.15 6.67
N VAL A 1054 17.06 1.67 6.42
CA VAL A 1054 16.27 1.88 5.22
C VAL A 1054 15.41 3.14 5.34
N GLY A 1055 14.76 3.34 6.49
CA GLY A 1055 13.86 4.46 6.76
C GLY A 1055 12.67 4.53 5.79
N SER A 1056 12.06 5.72 5.70
CA SER A 1056 10.91 5.98 4.82
C SER A 1056 10.94 7.38 4.17
N ASN A 1057 12.11 8.01 4.08
CA ASN A 1057 12.32 9.43 3.73
C ASN A 1057 12.15 9.77 2.22
N SER A 1058 11.40 8.97 1.48
CA SER A 1058 10.87 9.35 0.16
C SER A 1058 9.72 10.37 0.32
N CYS A 1059 8.84 10.17 1.31
CA CYS A 1059 7.90 11.18 1.85
C CYS A 1059 7.91 11.26 3.39
N GLY A 1060 8.58 10.32 4.05
CA GLY A 1060 8.65 10.14 5.49
C GLY A 1060 9.68 11.01 6.22
N PRO A 1061 9.87 10.76 7.52
CA PRO A 1061 10.94 11.40 8.28
C PRO A 1061 12.34 10.97 7.81
N GLU A 1062 13.33 11.82 8.06
CA GLU A 1062 14.73 11.43 7.93
C GLU A 1062 15.02 10.21 8.83
N LEU A 1063 15.81 9.26 8.32
CA LEU A 1063 16.21 8.03 9.02
C LEU A 1063 16.57 8.31 10.48
N ASP A 1064 16.05 7.58 11.46
CA ASP A 1064 16.35 7.88 12.87
C ASP A 1064 17.87 7.81 13.15
N PRO A 1065 18.47 8.77 13.91
CA PRO A 1065 19.87 8.71 14.31
C PRO A 1065 20.33 7.38 14.92
N ALA A 1066 19.42 6.63 15.58
CA ALA A 1066 19.68 5.30 16.12
C ALA A 1066 19.97 4.24 15.04
N TYR A 1067 19.60 4.50 13.79
CA TYR A 1067 19.79 3.62 12.64
C TYR A 1067 20.87 4.11 11.66
N ARG A 1068 21.50 5.26 11.94
CA ARG A 1068 22.60 5.83 11.16
C ARG A 1068 23.96 5.35 11.67
N LEU A 1069 24.92 5.21 10.77
CA LEU A 1069 26.35 5.04 11.11
C LEU A 1069 27.00 6.40 11.34
N ASN A 1070 26.76 6.96 12.52
CA ASN A 1070 27.22 8.29 12.94
C ASN A 1070 28.56 8.25 13.68
N GLU A 1071 28.97 7.09 14.19
CA GLU A 1071 30.12 6.93 15.06
C GLU A 1071 31.39 7.51 14.42
N THR A 1072 32.16 8.26 15.22
CA THR A 1072 33.45 8.81 14.78
C THR A 1072 34.53 7.74 14.81
N ASP A 1073 34.48 6.85 15.81
CA ASP A 1073 35.44 5.77 15.99
C ASP A 1073 34.74 4.41 15.85
N LEU A 1074 35.20 3.60 14.89
CA LEU A 1074 34.65 2.27 14.59
C LEU A 1074 35.75 1.22 14.63
N VAL A 1075 35.47 0.08 15.24
CA VAL A 1075 36.37 -1.09 15.26
C VAL A 1075 35.67 -2.26 14.59
N PHE A 1076 36.21 -2.70 13.46
CA PHE A 1076 35.69 -3.82 12.69
C PHE A 1076 36.71 -4.96 12.66
N GLY A 1077 36.33 -6.09 13.25
CA GLY A 1077 37.10 -7.34 13.26
C GLY A 1077 36.47 -8.38 12.34
N LEU A 1078 37.27 -9.03 11.50
CA LEU A 1078 36.83 -10.00 10.52
C LEU A 1078 37.82 -11.16 10.37
N HIS A 1079 37.31 -12.38 10.30
CA HIS A 1079 38.06 -13.62 10.11
C HIS A 1079 37.70 -14.25 8.78
N LEU A 1080 38.68 -14.38 7.88
CA LEU A 1080 38.54 -15.02 6.58
C LEU A 1080 39.30 -16.35 6.57
N ARG A 1081 38.63 -17.41 6.13
CA ARG A 1081 39.22 -18.75 5.95
C ARG A 1081 38.94 -19.24 4.55
N VAL A 1082 39.96 -19.80 3.91
CA VAL A 1082 39.86 -20.36 2.56
C VAL A 1082 40.20 -21.84 2.60
N ARG A 1083 39.42 -22.65 1.89
CA ARG A 1083 39.64 -24.11 1.80
C ARG A 1083 39.47 -24.59 0.38
N SER A 1084 40.28 -25.58 0.02
CA SER A 1084 40.06 -26.43 -1.16
C SER A 1084 39.08 -27.54 -0.80
N LYS A 1085 38.22 -27.94 -1.75
CA LYS A 1085 37.23 -29.01 -1.58
C LYS A 1085 37.65 -30.33 -2.25
#